data_AF-A0A2P4Q6C4-F1
#
_entry.id   AF-A0A2P4Q6C4-F1
#
_cell.length_a   1.000
_cell.length_b   1.000
_cell.length_c   1.000
_cell.angle_alpha   90.00
_cell.angle_beta   90.00
_cell.angle_gamma   90.00
#
_symmetry.space_group_name_H-M   'P 1'
#
loop_
_entity.id
_entity.type
_entity.pdbx_description
1 polymer ?
#
loop_
_entity_poly.entity_id
_entity_poly.type
_entity_poly.pdbx_seq_one_letter_code
_entity_poly.pdbx_strand_id
1 'polypeptide(L)'
;MAESYNCLRLDNGYVFQVEVYKNENDNDDKKFFEIDGKKILLEELKVGQLANLIKHNGMFEGSDMLNLWQVDVDENMFNHNFTEEDIKNLGGVIMKNQSKFIKYFQDGYKPKEEDNISIVAVIATTTTELGRKRPLTEEETTTGRRWAVNSALFQEESEWIYYAEPEGNESLLKMIKLREYVALYGARASGKSTRVQHIRKPLKDNGFVCIYVSFEHINIKTEESFWRTLGAAIKRDARRNINFKSASVFGSYSDLRINSSTDFLEIFEKDNWNNNVVLFIDEFDKLYDADEDVKSSCLETFRGMKNSKYNYAMKMTTSPFNVNEPYRNPNFTLDQVQFLYNEFANDFNFIIDPEIIEDIYRRTSGHAGLVCLCGRSIQNNLIKDINDEDKKLNFSIWSKFALSLLQVEILGYSTFNKMIDSLKKEDAKSAVGLLRSKFLGFLDYVQIYDEKERNLIQFLVAESALIRNEKTKNEFKMSSALVDELIRRRVIPEVYMTSPVDAIPKKDDDSLDILKILQNAVQFFDKDIITNAFGRSFKSSRELYVNGLKKKCVPRESVYDTELNRILVNWLVKRAGFEVTGQWHLIEDVEDAYSDIVITTKRQKIVLELLATTTRNELNEHFDRVLKYAKELSADDIWVVNFTCEDGYGVQKTKNRPHWPPDDNDRINVIHFFHDHLFEYVLMNARYVDSSNNNFKYIIDRTISLQS
;
A
#
# COMPACT_ATOMS: atom_id res chain seq x y z
N MET A 1 51.67 38.23 -28.76
CA MET A 1 50.86 37.03 -29.03
C MET A 1 50.30 36.61 -27.69
N ALA A 2 48.98 36.42 -27.66
CA ALA A 2 48.14 36.32 -26.48
C ALA A 2 48.33 34.99 -25.76
N GLU A 3 48.17 34.96 -24.44
CA GLU A 3 47.77 33.75 -23.70
C GLU A 3 46.88 34.16 -22.51
N SER A 4 45.71 33.53 -22.32
CA SER A 4 44.72 33.84 -21.28
C SER A 4 43.88 32.62 -20.91
N TYR A 5 43.78 32.27 -19.62
CA TYR A 5 43.16 31.00 -19.18
C TYR A 5 41.91 31.21 -18.41
N ASN A 6 40.91 30.39 -18.73
CA ASN A 6 39.59 30.52 -18.18
C ASN A 6 39.20 29.28 -17.35
N CYS A 7 38.85 29.48 -16.08
CA CYS A 7 38.21 28.48 -15.22
C CYS A 7 36.70 28.47 -15.46
N LEU A 8 36.09 27.28 -15.48
CA LEU A 8 34.66 27.07 -15.65
C LEU A 8 34.05 26.50 -14.36
N ARG A 9 33.05 27.17 -13.77
CA ARG A 9 32.33 26.70 -12.56
C ARG A 9 30.85 26.48 -12.84
N LEU A 10 30.23 25.54 -12.13
CA LEU A 10 28.79 25.27 -12.21
C LEU A 10 28.01 25.94 -11.08
N ASP A 11 27.02 26.73 -11.48
CA ASP A 11 26.24 27.61 -10.62
C ASP A 11 24.74 27.32 -10.90
N ASN A 12 23.94 27.13 -9.85
CA ASN A 12 22.51 26.70 -9.85
C ASN A 12 22.21 25.22 -10.24
N GLY A 13 21.36 24.56 -9.45
CA GLY A 13 21.24 23.08 -9.42
C GLY A 13 20.11 22.43 -10.23
N TYR A 14 19.34 23.20 -11.01
CA TYR A 14 18.24 22.66 -11.86
C TYR A 14 18.37 23.05 -13.33
N VAL A 15 18.90 24.23 -13.61
CA VAL A 15 19.53 24.61 -14.89
C VAL A 15 20.97 24.96 -14.52
N PHE A 16 21.93 24.30 -15.16
CA PHE A 16 23.34 24.36 -14.78
C PHE A 16 24.01 25.46 -15.58
N GLN A 17 24.33 26.59 -14.96
CA GLN A 17 25.13 27.62 -15.63
C GLN A 17 26.60 27.31 -15.47
N VAL A 18 27.34 27.37 -16.57
CA VAL A 18 28.80 27.31 -16.57
C VAL A 18 29.33 28.74 -16.66
N GLU A 19 29.88 29.23 -15.57
CA GLU A 19 30.50 30.55 -15.49
C GLU A 19 31.99 30.49 -15.84
N VAL A 20 32.47 31.46 -16.63
CA VAL A 20 33.85 31.48 -17.16
C VAL A 20 34.68 32.57 -16.48
N TYR A 21 35.53 32.18 -15.54
CA TYR A 21 36.43 33.07 -14.79
C TYR A 21 37.81 33.18 -15.44
N LYS A 22 38.36 34.37 -15.59
CA LYS A 22 39.76 34.55 -16.00
C LYS A 22 40.69 34.34 -14.81
N ASN A 23 41.69 33.47 -14.96
CA ASN A 23 42.69 33.25 -13.91
C ASN A 23 43.85 34.24 -14.08
N GLU A 24 44.08 35.12 -13.10
CA GLU A 24 45.05 36.23 -13.21
C GLU A 24 46.52 35.79 -13.07
N ASN A 25 46.81 34.53 -12.72
CA ASN A 25 48.11 34.11 -12.17
C ASN A 25 48.81 32.91 -12.83
N ASP A 26 48.34 32.38 -13.96
CA ASP A 26 49.01 31.25 -14.62
C ASP A 26 49.39 31.58 -16.07
N ASN A 27 50.35 30.81 -16.62
CA ASN A 27 50.95 30.84 -17.99
C ASN A 27 50.64 29.54 -18.85
N ASP A 28 49.52 28.81 -18.59
CA ASP A 28 48.85 27.70 -19.36
C ASP A 28 47.57 27.85 -20.28
N ASP A 29 47.53 27.97 -21.65
CA ASP A 29 46.38 28.33 -22.64
C ASP A 29 45.08 27.54 -22.63
N LYS A 30 44.80 26.89 -21.51
CA LYS A 30 43.81 25.85 -21.39
C LYS A 30 42.70 26.25 -20.44
N LYS A 31 41.48 26.04 -20.91
CA LYS A 31 40.29 26.14 -20.08
C LYS A 31 40.16 24.89 -19.21
N PHE A 32 39.74 25.05 -17.97
CA PHE A 32 39.52 23.93 -17.05
C PHE A 32 38.22 24.08 -16.27
N PHE A 33 37.56 22.96 -15.95
CA PHE A 33 36.41 22.91 -15.06
C PHE A 33 36.87 22.80 -13.60
N GLU A 34 36.27 23.57 -12.70
CA GLU A 34 36.47 23.47 -11.26
C GLU A 34 35.17 23.04 -10.57
N ILE A 35 35.19 21.85 -9.97
CA ILE A 35 34.08 21.26 -9.22
C ILE A 35 34.64 20.69 -7.92
N ASP A 36 34.06 21.08 -6.79
CA ASP A 36 34.49 20.66 -5.43
C ASP A 36 36.00 20.84 -5.17
N GLY A 37 36.60 21.90 -5.75
CA GLY A 37 38.02 22.23 -5.62
C GLY A 37 38.98 21.40 -6.47
N LYS A 38 38.49 20.58 -7.41
CA LYS A 38 39.31 19.82 -8.38
C LYS A 38 39.25 20.46 -9.77
N LYS A 39 40.42 20.68 -10.39
CA LYS A 39 40.57 21.23 -11.74
C LYS A 39 40.69 20.12 -12.79
N ILE A 40 39.86 20.17 -13.83
CA ILE A 40 39.84 19.20 -14.94
C ILE A 40 39.99 19.95 -16.27
N LEU A 41 40.98 19.59 -17.10
CA LEU A 41 41.18 20.24 -18.40
C LEU A 41 39.97 20.02 -19.35
N LEU A 42 39.48 21.10 -19.95
CA LEU A 42 38.28 21.10 -20.79
C LEU A 42 38.43 20.25 -22.05
N GLU A 43 39.65 20.15 -22.59
CA GLU A 43 40.00 19.36 -23.77
C GLU A 43 39.94 17.84 -23.53
N GLU A 44 39.98 17.44 -22.26
CA GLU A 44 39.96 16.05 -21.81
C GLU A 44 38.59 15.62 -21.27
N LEU A 45 37.74 16.58 -20.89
CA LEU A 45 36.41 16.32 -20.35
C LEU A 45 35.43 15.81 -21.43
N LYS A 46 34.84 14.62 -21.21
CA LYS A 46 33.72 14.11 -22.03
C LYS A 46 32.38 14.52 -21.46
N VAL A 47 31.39 14.71 -22.33
CA VAL A 47 30.02 15.09 -21.94
C VAL A 47 29.42 14.10 -20.93
N GLY A 48 29.62 12.79 -21.13
CA GLY A 48 29.11 11.77 -20.19
C GLY A 48 29.76 11.83 -18.81
N GLN A 49 31.01 12.30 -18.69
CA GLN A 49 31.65 12.50 -17.38
C GLN A 49 31.03 13.68 -16.65
N LEU A 50 30.75 14.78 -17.36
CA LEU A 50 30.04 15.93 -16.80
C LEU A 50 28.61 15.58 -16.38
N ALA A 51 27.88 14.79 -17.19
CA ALA A 51 26.54 14.32 -16.85
C ALA A 51 26.52 13.50 -15.55
N ASN A 52 27.50 12.61 -15.35
CA ASN A 52 27.64 11.85 -14.11
C ASN A 52 27.95 12.73 -12.90
N LEU A 53 28.78 13.76 -13.07
CA LEU A 53 29.08 14.73 -12.00
C LEU A 53 27.84 15.53 -11.60
N ILE A 54 27.09 16.02 -12.59
CA ILE A 54 25.82 16.74 -12.39
C ILE A 54 24.78 15.84 -11.68
N LYS A 55 24.70 14.56 -12.06
CA LYS A 55 23.80 13.59 -11.42
C LYS A 55 24.08 13.40 -9.93
N HIS A 56 25.35 13.43 -9.52
CA HIS A 56 25.76 13.26 -8.12
C HIS A 56 25.54 14.51 -7.25
N ASN A 57 25.65 15.71 -7.83
CA ASN A 57 25.52 16.97 -7.07
C ASN A 57 24.12 17.61 -7.15
N GLY A 58 23.30 17.27 -8.15
CA GLY A 58 21.89 17.68 -8.27
C GLY A 58 20.92 16.64 -7.70
N MET A 59 19.66 16.99 -7.43
CA MET A 59 18.61 16.10 -6.88
C MET A 59 18.17 14.96 -7.85
N PHE A 60 19.05 14.48 -8.72
CA PHE A 60 18.82 13.44 -9.74
C PHE A 60 19.30 12.04 -9.31
N GLU A 61 19.47 11.81 -8.00
CA GLU A 61 19.82 10.51 -7.43
C GLU A 61 18.78 9.46 -7.82
N GLY A 62 19.19 8.47 -8.63
CA GLY A 62 18.33 7.39 -9.13
C GLY A 62 17.87 7.49 -10.59
N SER A 63 18.30 8.50 -11.37
CA SER A 63 17.98 8.61 -12.80
C SER A 63 19.05 7.98 -13.69
N ASP A 64 18.72 7.04 -14.57
CA ASP A 64 19.74 6.20 -15.25
C ASP A 64 20.54 6.88 -16.36
N MET A 65 19.98 7.88 -17.06
CA MET A 65 20.71 8.70 -18.02
C MET A 65 20.24 10.16 -18.02
N LEU A 66 21.17 11.10 -18.13
CA LEU A 66 20.92 12.53 -18.32
C LEU A 66 21.36 12.94 -19.73
N ASN A 67 20.47 13.55 -20.49
CA ASN A 67 20.78 14.28 -21.72
C ASN A 67 21.13 15.72 -21.36
N LEU A 68 22.35 16.14 -21.69
CA LEU A 68 22.76 17.54 -21.53
C LEU A 68 22.50 18.30 -22.83
N TRP A 69 21.93 19.49 -22.71
CA TRP A 69 21.64 20.40 -23.80
C TRP A 69 22.39 21.71 -23.59
N GLN A 70 23.09 22.17 -24.63
CA GLN A 70 23.66 23.52 -24.67
C GLN A 70 22.57 24.48 -25.13
N VAL A 71 22.34 25.57 -24.40
CA VAL A 71 21.36 26.61 -24.74
C VAL A 71 21.99 27.99 -24.52
N ASP A 72 21.73 28.93 -25.43
CA ASP A 72 22.29 30.29 -25.43
C ASP A 72 21.14 31.32 -25.29
N VAL A 73 20.44 31.28 -24.15
CA VAL A 73 19.29 32.15 -23.79
C VAL A 73 19.30 32.46 -22.27
N ASP A 74 18.69 33.59 -21.88
CA ASP A 74 18.58 34.07 -20.48
C ASP A 74 17.85 33.06 -19.56
N GLU A 75 18.28 32.97 -18.29
CA GLU A 75 17.71 32.07 -17.28
C GLU A 75 16.20 32.24 -17.08
N ASN A 76 15.71 33.47 -17.19
CA ASN A 76 14.30 33.83 -17.03
C ASN A 76 13.38 33.17 -18.08
N MET A 77 13.96 32.63 -19.16
CA MET A 77 13.24 31.84 -20.15
C MET A 77 13.05 30.38 -19.71
N PHE A 78 13.75 29.90 -18.67
CA PHE A 78 13.64 28.51 -18.20
C PHE A 78 12.49 28.25 -17.21
N ASN A 79 11.80 27.13 -17.42
CA ASN A 79 10.77 26.60 -16.53
C ASN A 79 11.11 25.15 -16.12
N HIS A 80 10.76 24.74 -14.91
CA HIS A 80 11.06 23.42 -14.32
C HIS A 80 10.39 22.22 -15.01
N ASN A 81 9.53 22.46 -16.01
CA ASN A 81 8.79 21.43 -16.74
C ASN A 81 9.10 21.43 -18.25
N PHE A 82 10.27 21.91 -18.67
CA PHE A 82 10.60 21.89 -20.10
C PHE A 82 10.79 20.48 -20.64
N THR A 83 10.15 20.21 -21.76
CA THR A 83 10.36 19.01 -22.56
C THR A 83 11.59 19.19 -23.46
N GLU A 84 12.14 18.10 -23.99
CA GLU A 84 13.22 18.19 -25.00
C GLU A 84 12.78 18.99 -26.24
N GLU A 85 11.48 19.04 -26.53
CA GLU A 85 10.93 19.80 -27.66
C GLU A 85 10.90 21.30 -27.37
N ASP A 86 10.60 21.71 -26.14
CA ASP A 86 10.70 23.11 -25.70
C ASP A 86 12.15 23.62 -25.78
N ILE A 87 13.12 22.78 -25.40
CA ILE A 87 14.54 23.14 -25.45
C ILE A 87 15.03 23.27 -26.90
N LYS A 88 14.57 22.40 -27.81
CA LYS A 88 14.84 22.55 -29.25
C LYS A 88 14.26 23.86 -29.80
N ASN A 89 13.06 24.24 -29.38
CA ASN A 89 12.42 25.49 -29.81
C ASN A 89 13.17 26.74 -29.33
N LEU A 90 13.88 26.64 -28.21
CA LEU A 90 14.80 27.68 -27.70
C LEU A 90 16.17 27.68 -28.40
N GLY A 91 16.36 26.85 -29.43
CA GLY A 91 17.64 26.72 -30.15
C GLY A 91 18.66 25.83 -29.46
N GLY A 92 18.23 25.01 -28.50
CA GLY A 92 19.11 24.12 -27.75
C GLY A 92 19.72 22.99 -28.60
N VAL A 93 20.98 22.67 -28.32
CA VAL A 93 21.75 21.62 -29.01
C VAL A 93 22.05 20.46 -28.04
N ILE A 94 21.54 19.27 -28.35
CA ILE A 94 21.81 18.07 -27.55
C ILE A 94 23.28 17.65 -27.63
N MET A 95 23.88 17.42 -26.47
CA MET A 95 25.28 17.05 -26.31
C MET A 95 25.42 15.53 -26.21
N LYS A 96 26.13 14.92 -27.17
CA LYS A 96 26.35 13.46 -27.19
C LYS A 96 27.39 13.03 -26.14
N ASN A 97 27.03 12.06 -25.28
CA ASN A 97 27.85 11.55 -24.17
C ASN A 97 29.31 11.19 -24.52
N GLN A 98 29.55 10.59 -25.69
CA GLN A 98 30.89 10.17 -26.12
C GLN A 98 31.74 11.31 -26.71
N SER A 99 31.15 12.48 -26.95
CA SER A 99 31.88 13.63 -27.49
C SER A 99 32.71 14.32 -26.41
N LYS A 100 33.84 14.92 -26.80
CA LYS A 100 34.53 15.89 -25.95
C LYS A 100 33.62 17.10 -25.72
N PHE A 101 33.54 17.57 -24.48
CA PHE A 101 32.69 18.70 -24.10
C PHE A 101 33.04 19.96 -24.90
N ILE A 102 34.33 20.23 -25.10
CA ILE A 102 34.82 21.38 -25.89
C ILE A 102 34.26 21.46 -27.32
N LYS A 103 33.80 20.34 -27.89
CA LYS A 103 33.23 20.31 -29.26
C LYS A 103 32.03 21.25 -29.41
N TYR A 104 31.29 21.49 -28.34
CA TYR A 104 30.10 22.35 -28.34
C TYR A 104 30.44 23.83 -28.08
N PHE A 105 31.72 24.15 -27.86
CA PHE A 105 32.20 25.47 -27.42
C PHE A 105 33.54 25.87 -28.07
N GLN A 106 33.77 25.49 -29.33
CA GLN A 106 35.05 25.69 -30.02
C GLN A 106 35.38 27.18 -30.30
N ASP A 107 36.67 27.43 -30.60
CA ASP A 107 37.33 28.73 -30.64
C ASP A 107 36.57 29.82 -31.40
N GLY A 108 36.22 30.88 -30.67
CA GLY A 108 35.43 32.00 -31.15
C GLY A 108 33.97 31.99 -30.70
N TYR A 109 33.50 30.93 -30.02
CA TYR A 109 32.19 30.95 -29.36
C TYR A 109 32.16 32.07 -28.32
N LYS A 110 31.33 33.09 -28.58
CA LYS A 110 30.93 34.13 -27.63
C LYS A 110 29.45 33.95 -27.35
N PRO A 111 29.04 33.72 -26.10
CA PRO A 111 27.63 33.74 -25.73
C PRO A 111 26.99 35.04 -26.21
N LYS A 112 25.72 34.99 -26.61
CA LYS A 112 25.03 36.19 -27.16
C LYS A 112 24.80 37.25 -26.09
N GLU A 113 24.63 36.86 -24.82
CA GLU A 113 24.41 37.73 -23.67
C GLU A 113 25.05 37.11 -22.41
N GLU A 114 25.77 37.92 -21.63
CA GLU A 114 26.55 37.58 -20.41
C GLU A 114 27.61 36.46 -20.55
N ASP A 115 28.68 36.48 -19.76
CA ASP A 115 29.78 35.50 -19.85
C ASP A 115 29.40 34.08 -19.35
N ASN A 116 28.10 33.80 -19.19
CA ASN A 116 27.56 32.56 -18.63
C ASN A 116 26.96 31.67 -19.72
N ILE A 117 27.27 30.37 -19.67
CA ILE A 117 26.74 29.37 -20.62
C ILE A 117 25.68 28.52 -19.91
N SER A 118 24.44 28.51 -20.39
CA SER A 118 23.40 27.65 -19.81
C SER A 118 23.45 26.22 -20.36
N ILE A 119 23.54 25.25 -19.45
CA ILE A 119 23.39 23.82 -19.72
C ILE A 119 22.11 23.32 -19.06
N VAL A 120 21.23 22.74 -19.86
CA VAL A 120 20.00 22.12 -19.36
C VAL A 120 20.21 20.61 -19.30
N ALA A 121 20.05 20.03 -18.11
CA ALA A 121 20.09 18.58 -17.92
C ALA A 121 18.66 18.04 -17.90
N VAL A 122 18.34 17.16 -18.85
CA VAL A 122 17.03 16.50 -18.95
C VAL A 122 17.23 15.02 -18.67
N ILE A 123 16.34 14.39 -17.91
CA ILE A 123 16.36 12.94 -17.74
C ILE A 123 16.08 12.30 -19.10
N ALA A 124 17.10 11.65 -19.66
CA ALA A 124 16.96 10.89 -20.88
C ALA A 124 16.06 9.70 -20.55
N THR A 125 14.88 9.64 -21.15
CA THR A 125 14.06 8.42 -21.14
C THR A 125 14.74 7.40 -22.07
N THR A 126 15.82 6.79 -21.59
CA THR A 126 16.45 5.70 -22.33
C THR A 126 15.60 4.46 -22.20
N THR A 127 14.85 4.19 -23.28
CA THR A 127 14.44 2.86 -23.70
C THR A 127 15.70 2.02 -23.90
N THR A 128 16.26 1.48 -22.80
CA THR A 128 16.88 0.15 -22.65
C THR A 128 17.80 0.10 -21.42
N GLU A 129 17.63 -0.99 -20.66
CA GLU A 129 18.48 -1.48 -19.56
C GLU A 129 18.39 -0.80 -18.18
N LEU A 130 17.17 -0.64 -17.67
CA LEU A 130 16.88 -0.85 -16.24
C LEU A 130 16.14 -2.17 -16.08
N GLY A 131 16.63 -2.99 -15.15
CA GLY A 131 16.05 -4.29 -14.79
C GLY A 131 14.53 -4.21 -14.60
N ARG A 132 13.80 -4.92 -15.48
CA ARG A 132 12.39 -5.29 -15.36
C ARG A 132 11.48 -4.19 -14.77
N LYS A 133 11.42 -3.03 -15.41
CA LYS A 133 10.14 -2.31 -15.55
C LYS A 133 9.62 -2.53 -16.96
N ARG A 134 8.30 -2.79 -17.03
CA ARG A 134 7.54 -3.28 -18.19
C ARG A 134 7.79 -2.40 -19.45
N PRO A 135 7.80 -2.96 -20.67
CA PRO A 135 8.14 -2.23 -21.89
C PRO A 135 7.05 -1.22 -22.29
N LEU A 136 7.45 0.01 -22.62
CA LEU A 136 6.70 0.91 -23.50
C LEU A 136 6.94 0.46 -24.95
N THR A 137 6.25 -0.61 -25.33
CA THR A 137 5.91 -1.00 -26.71
C THR A 137 4.71 -1.92 -26.60
N GLU A 138 3.68 -1.43 -25.93
CA GLU A 138 2.38 -1.45 -26.59
C GLU A 138 2.40 -0.17 -27.43
N GLU A 139 2.16 -0.29 -28.74
CA GLU A 139 1.50 0.82 -29.43
C GLU A 139 0.35 1.27 -28.51
N GLU A 140 0.20 2.57 -28.26
CA GLU A 140 -1.01 3.10 -27.64
C GLU A 140 -2.19 2.79 -28.57
N THR A 141 -2.68 1.56 -28.48
CA THR A 141 -3.93 1.09 -29.05
C THR A 141 -4.89 0.78 -27.91
N THR A 142 -5.01 1.68 -26.94
CA THR A 142 -6.25 1.78 -26.15
C THR A 142 -6.54 3.25 -25.88
N THR A 143 -7.30 3.86 -26.78
CA THR A 143 -8.16 5.00 -26.47
C THR A 143 -9.22 4.57 -25.43
N GLY A 144 -8.84 4.37 -24.16
CA GLY A 144 -9.71 3.81 -23.13
C GLY A 144 -9.38 4.26 -21.70
N ARG A 145 -10.34 4.13 -20.79
CA ARG A 145 -10.20 4.49 -19.37
C ARG A 145 -9.16 3.62 -18.66
N ARG A 146 -8.56 4.15 -17.58
CA ARG A 146 -7.53 3.46 -16.78
C ARG A 146 -7.91 3.31 -15.29
N TRP A 147 -7.36 2.28 -14.65
CA TRP A 147 -7.40 2.15 -13.19
C TRP A 147 -6.36 3.06 -12.52
N ALA A 148 -6.84 4.05 -11.78
CA ALA A 148 -5.99 4.97 -11.04
C ALA A 148 -5.92 4.63 -9.55
N VAL A 149 -4.70 4.54 -9.03
CA VAL A 149 -4.42 4.18 -7.61
C VAL A 149 -3.57 5.23 -6.90
N ASN A 150 -2.78 5.99 -7.67
CA ASN A 150 -1.92 7.08 -7.20
C ASN A 150 -2.62 8.42 -7.35
N SER A 151 -2.31 9.32 -6.41
CA SER A 151 -2.66 10.74 -6.44
C SER A 151 -4.16 11.02 -6.33
N ALA A 152 -4.49 12.26 -6.00
CA ALA A 152 -5.86 12.74 -6.08
C ALA A 152 -6.28 12.81 -7.55
N LEU A 153 -7.43 12.24 -7.87
CA LEU A 153 -7.98 12.33 -9.22
C LEU A 153 -8.72 13.65 -9.36
N PHE A 154 -8.37 14.40 -10.39
CA PHE A 154 -9.05 15.65 -10.72
C PHE A 154 -10.27 15.36 -11.59
N GLN A 155 -11.26 16.25 -11.54
CA GLN A 155 -12.50 16.02 -12.26
C GLN A 155 -12.31 15.98 -13.77
N GLU A 156 -11.35 16.75 -14.29
CA GLU A 156 -10.98 16.76 -15.70
C GLU A 156 -10.44 15.40 -16.17
N GLU A 157 -9.97 14.56 -15.25
CA GLU A 157 -9.49 13.21 -15.55
C GLU A 157 -10.62 12.16 -15.52
N SER A 158 -11.81 12.50 -15.03
CA SER A 158 -12.91 11.54 -14.78
C SER A 158 -13.37 10.77 -16.03
N GLU A 159 -13.22 11.35 -17.21
CA GLU A 159 -13.52 10.69 -18.49
C GLU A 159 -12.51 9.60 -18.86
N TRP A 160 -11.33 9.61 -18.25
CA TRP A 160 -10.19 8.75 -18.57
C TRP A 160 -9.91 7.72 -17.47
N ILE A 161 -10.71 7.67 -16.41
CA ILE A 161 -10.48 6.81 -15.24
C ILE A 161 -11.76 6.11 -14.80
N TYR A 162 -11.63 4.93 -14.22
CA TYR A 162 -12.74 4.28 -13.52
C TYR A 162 -12.99 4.98 -12.18
N TYR A 163 -14.16 5.58 -12.02
CA TYR A 163 -14.55 6.34 -10.84
C TYR A 163 -15.98 6.01 -10.40
N ALA A 164 -16.17 5.79 -9.10
CA ALA A 164 -17.46 5.62 -8.46
C ALA A 164 -17.62 6.72 -7.40
N GLU A 165 -18.77 7.39 -7.41
CA GLU A 165 -19.03 8.47 -6.48
C GLU A 165 -19.20 7.93 -5.04
N PRO A 166 -18.40 8.39 -4.05
CA PRO A 166 -18.49 7.90 -2.68
C PRO A 166 -19.83 8.22 -2.00
N GLU A 167 -20.29 7.31 -1.14
CA GLU A 167 -21.50 7.55 -0.35
C GLU A 167 -21.34 8.72 0.64
N GLY A 168 -22.45 9.37 0.94
CA GLY A 168 -22.52 10.42 1.96
C GLY A 168 -22.05 11.80 1.51
N ASN A 169 -21.77 12.02 0.21
CA ASN A 169 -21.40 13.34 -0.33
C ASN A 169 -22.43 14.43 0.03
N GLU A 170 -23.72 14.11 0.05
CA GLU A 170 -24.77 15.04 0.47
C GLU A 170 -24.58 15.52 1.92
N SER A 171 -24.25 14.60 2.83
CA SER A 171 -24.00 14.92 4.24
C SER A 171 -22.76 15.79 4.40
N LEU A 172 -21.66 15.42 3.72
CA LEU A 172 -20.43 16.22 3.72
C LEU A 172 -20.66 17.64 3.18
N LEU A 173 -21.37 17.77 2.06
CA LEU A 173 -21.75 19.05 1.48
C LEU A 173 -22.65 19.86 2.43
N LYS A 174 -23.57 19.22 3.14
CA LYS A 174 -24.44 19.86 4.14
C LYS A 174 -23.63 20.44 5.30
N MET A 175 -22.69 19.68 5.87
CA MET A 175 -21.78 20.16 6.94
C MET A 175 -20.99 21.40 6.48
N ILE A 176 -20.42 21.34 5.27
CA ILE A 176 -19.70 22.48 4.66
C ILE A 176 -20.66 23.67 4.50
N LYS A 177 -21.88 23.47 4.01
CA LYS A 177 -22.89 24.53 3.86
C LYS A 177 -23.23 25.18 5.22
N LEU A 178 -23.27 24.41 6.30
CA LEU A 178 -23.54 24.87 7.68
C LEU A 178 -22.37 25.58 8.38
N ARG A 179 -21.24 25.83 7.70
CA ARG A 179 -20.01 26.44 8.26
C ARG A 179 -19.37 25.57 9.35
N GLU A 180 -19.58 24.27 9.29
CA GLU A 180 -18.92 23.35 10.21
C GLU A 180 -17.47 23.14 9.79
N TYR A 181 -16.61 23.02 10.81
CA TYR A 181 -15.22 22.64 10.63
C TYR A 181 -15.16 21.12 10.55
N VAL A 182 -14.98 20.59 9.35
CA VAL A 182 -14.97 19.14 9.09
C VAL A 182 -13.54 18.61 9.28
N ALA A 183 -13.40 17.32 9.55
CA ALA A 183 -12.12 16.62 9.43
C ALA A 183 -12.38 15.32 8.66
N LEU A 184 -12.00 15.28 7.38
CA LEU A 184 -12.14 14.09 6.55
C LEU A 184 -11.01 13.09 6.86
N TYR A 185 -11.34 11.92 7.40
CA TYR A 185 -10.35 10.90 7.77
C TYR A 185 -10.65 9.55 7.14
N GLY A 186 -9.64 8.68 7.09
CA GLY A 186 -9.74 7.35 6.50
C GLY A 186 -8.38 6.78 6.15
N ALA A 187 -8.34 5.48 5.84
CA ALA A 187 -7.11 4.75 5.51
C ALA A 187 -6.30 5.39 4.36
N ARG A 188 -5.00 5.11 4.30
CA ARG A 188 -4.15 5.52 3.18
C ARG A 188 -4.70 4.94 1.87
N ALA A 189 -4.67 5.72 0.79
CA ALA A 189 -5.23 5.34 -0.51
C ALA A 189 -6.75 4.98 -0.51
N SER A 190 -7.53 5.46 0.47
CA SER A 190 -8.99 5.27 0.47
C SER A 190 -9.77 6.24 -0.43
N GLY A 191 -9.08 7.13 -1.17
CA GLY A 191 -9.73 8.08 -2.08
C GLY A 191 -10.14 9.42 -1.45
N LYS A 192 -9.65 9.75 -0.25
CA LYS A 192 -9.97 11.03 0.44
C LYS A 192 -9.70 12.26 -0.44
N SER A 193 -8.48 12.36 -0.97
CA SER A 193 -8.05 13.51 -1.77
C SER A 193 -8.85 13.61 -3.08
N THR A 194 -9.11 12.47 -3.73
CA THR A 194 -10.01 12.39 -4.89
C THR A 194 -11.41 12.90 -4.56
N ARG A 195 -11.99 12.44 -3.45
CA ARG A 195 -13.30 12.92 -3.00
C ARG A 195 -13.31 14.43 -2.79
N VAL A 196 -12.28 14.97 -2.15
CA VAL A 196 -12.12 16.42 -1.96
C VAL A 196 -12.09 17.16 -3.30
N GLN A 197 -11.34 16.68 -4.30
CA GLN A 197 -11.32 17.32 -5.62
C GLN A 197 -12.70 17.30 -6.28
N HIS A 198 -13.42 16.18 -6.22
CA HIS A 198 -14.74 16.05 -6.84
C HIS A 198 -15.83 16.90 -6.18
N ILE A 199 -15.81 17.10 -4.86
CA ILE A 199 -16.81 17.96 -4.19
C ILE A 199 -16.61 19.46 -4.47
N ARG A 200 -15.48 19.88 -5.06
CA ARG A 200 -15.25 21.28 -5.41
C ARG A 200 -16.27 21.78 -6.43
N LYS A 201 -16.67 20.96 -7.41
CA LYS A 201 -17.66 21.36 -8.42
C LYS A 201 -19.04 21.67 -7.85
N PRO A 202 -19.71 20.76 -7.13
CA PRO A 202 -21.01 21.08 -6.56
C PRO A 202 -20.95 22.29 -5.61
N LEU A 203 -19.82 22.51 -4.91
CA LEU A 203 -19.61 23.73 -4.12
C LEU A 203 -19.50 24.98 -5.00
N LYS A 204 -18.68 24.97 -6.06
CA LYS A 204 -18.56 26.07 -7.02
C LYS A 204 -19.90 26.40 -7.69
N ASP A 205 -20.67 25.38 -8.08
CA ASP A 205 -22.01 25.53 -8.67
C ASP A 205 -23.02 26.15 -7.68
N ASN A 206 -22.79 25.97 -6.37
CA ASN A 206 -23.54 26.63 -5.29
C ASN A 206 -22.95 27.99 -4.89
N GLY A 207 -22.03 28.55 -5.69
CA GLY A 207 -21.44 29.88 -5.48
C GLY A 207 -20.37 29.93 -4.39
N PHE A 208 -19.72 28.81 -4.03
CA PHE A 208 -18.56 28.82 -3.14
C PHE A 208 -17.25 29.02 -3.89
N VAL A 209 -16.31 29.70 -3.26
CA VAL A 209 -14.90 29.75 -3.69
C VAL A 209 -14.18 28.58 -3.06
N CYS A 210 -13.54 27.71 -3.84
CA CYS A 210 -12.88 26.51 -3.31
C CYS A 210 -11.37 26.56 -3.54
N ILE A 211 -10.61 26.63 -2.44
CA ILE A 211 -9.15 26.62 -2.41
C ILE A 211 -8.68 25.26 -1.88
N TYR A 212 -7.80 24.59 -2.61
CA TYR A 212 -7.17 23.34 -2.19
C TYR A 212 -5.67 23.53 -2.01
N VAL A 213 -5.16 23.10 -0.86
CA VAL A 213 -3.72 23.05 -0.56
C VAL A 213 -3.37 21.71 0.06
N SER A 214 -2.14 21.25 -0.18
CA SER A 214 -1.58 20.08 0.51
C SER A 214 -0.41 20.56 1.37
N PHE A 215 -0.36 20.09 2.61
CA PHE A 215 0.80 20.31 3.49
C PHE A 215 2.03 19.52 3.05
N GLU A 216 1.92 18.67 2.02
CA GLU A 216 3.04 17.86 1.53
C GLU A 216 4.27 18.70 1.20
N HIS A 217 4.03 19.89 0.63
CA HIS A 217 5.02 20.80 0.08
C HIS A 217 5.17 22.10 0.88
N ILE A 218 4.61 22.15 2.10
CA ILE A 218 4.67 23.34 2.95
C ILE A 218 5.90 23.22 3.86
N ASN A 219 6.67 24.30 3.95
CA ASN A 219 7.85 24.33 4.80
C ASN A 219 7.43 24.60 6.26
N ILE A 220 7.42 23.56 7.08
CA ILE A 220 6.99 23.62 8.49
C ILE A 220 8.13 23.90 9.48
N LYS A 221 9.31 24.35 9.00
CA LYS A 221 10.48 24.56 9.86
C LYS A 221 10.37 25.78 10.77
N THR A 222 9.77 26.87 10.29
CA THR A 222 9.61 28.13 11.02
C THR A 222 8.26 28.76 10.70
N GLU A 223 7.73 29.60 11.59
CA GLU A 223 6.45 30.29 11.37
C GLU A 223 6.45 31.10 10.06
N GLU A 224 7.51 31.87 9.81
CA GLU A 224 7.66 32.68 8.59
C GLU A 224 7.67 31.80 7.33
N SER A 225 8.45 30.72 7.34
CA SER A 225 8.52 29.82 6.19
C SER A 225 7.22 29.07 5.96
N PHE A 226 6.49 28.73 7.03
CA PHE A 226 5.18 28.10 6.99
C PHE A 226 4.16 29.01 6.31
N TRP A 227 3.94 30.22 6.83
CA TRP A 227 2.93 31.13 6.27
C TRP A 227 3.26 31.56 4.84
N ARG A 228 4.54 31.83 4.54
CA ARG A 228 4.98 32.18 3.19
C ARG A 228 4.73 31.04 2.19
N THR A 229 5.04 29.80 2.55
CA THR A 229 4.83 28.65 1.65
C THR A 229 3.35 28.26 1.54
N LEU A 230 2.58 28.36 2.63
CA LEU A 230 1.13 28.19 2.60
C LEU A 230 0.47 29.25 1.72
N GLY A 231 0.87 30.52 1.87
CA GLY A 231 0.42 31.63 1.04
C GLY A 231 0.69 31.41 -0.44
N ALA A 232 1.91 30.96 -0.78
CA ALA A 232 2.28 30.61 -2.14
C ALA A 232 1.42 29.45 -2.70
N ALA A 233 1.12 28.44 -1.89
CA ALA A 233 0.26 27.32 -2.29
C ALA A 233 -1.19 27.76 -2.55
N ILE A 234 -1.76 28.57 -1.66
CA ILE A 234 -3.09 29.17 -1.81
C ILE A 234 -3.16 29.99 -3.09
N LYS A 235 -2.18 30.87 -3.31
CA LYS A 235 -2.08 31.71 -4.50
C LYS A 235 -2.01 30.88 -5.79
N ARG A 236 -1.27 29.76 -5.77
CA ARG A 236 -1.12 28.85 -6.92
C ARG A 236 -2.44 28.17 -7.29
N ASP A 237 -3.18 27.63 -6.32
CA ASP A 237 -4.49 27.01 -6.59
C ASP A 237 -5.53 28.07 -7.00
N ALA A 238 -5.55 29.22 -6.31
CA ALA A 238 -6.44 30.33 -6.59
C ALA A 238 -6.30 30.87 -8.03
N ARG A 239 -5.07 30.99 -8.53
CA ARG A 239 -4.78 31.43 -9.92
C ARG A 239 -5.54 30.62 -10.97
N ARG A 240 -5.72 29.32 -10.75
CA ARG A 240 -6.38 28.41 -11.70
C ARG A 240 -7.88 28.25 -11.46
N ASN A 241 -8.32 28.47 -10.22
CA ASN A 241 -9.64 28.04 -9.77
C ASN A 241 -10.62 29.14 -9.38
N ILE A 242 -10.18 30.41 -9.33
CA ILE A 242 -10.99 31.54 -8.85
C ILE A 242 -11.12 32.60 -9.94
N ASN A 243 -12.36 32.98 -10.22
CA ASN A 243 -12.66 34.20 -10.96
C ASN A 243 -12.79 35.38 -9.97
N PHE A 244 -11.67 36.08 -9.73
CA PHE A 244 -11.58 37.16 -8.74
C PHE A 244 -12.57 38.30 -8.97
N LYS A 245 -12.84 38.65 -10.23
CA LYS A 245 -13.79 39.72 -10.58
C LYS A 245 -15.19 39.48 -10.04
N SER A 246 -15.63 38.22 -9.97
CA SER A 246 -16.93 37.86 -9.41
C SER A 246 -16.85 37.49 -7.92
N ALA A 247 -15.72 36.93 -7.48
CA ALA A 247 -15.61 36.28 -6.18
C ALA A 247 -15.17 37.20 -5.03
N SER A 248 -14.46 38.30 -5.32
CA SER A 248 -13.77 39.11 -4.31
C SER A 248 -13.58 40.56 -4.73
N VAL A 249 -13.14 41.40 -3.77
CA VAL A 249 -12.68 42.77 -4.05
C VAL A 249 -11.28 42.83 -4.67
N PHE A 250 -10.52 41.74 -4.59
CA PHE A 250 -9.17 41.64 -5.16
C PHE A 250 -9.21 41.74 -6.70
N GLY A 251 -8.23 42.45 -7.27
CA GLY A 251 -8.10 42.60 -8.72
C GLY A 251 -7.51 41.36 -9.39
N SER A 252 -6.66 40.61 -8.67
CA SER A 252 -6.07 39.37 -9.16
C SER A 252 -5.54 38.47 -8.03
N TYR A 253 -5.12 37.25 -8.40
CA TYR A 253 -4.40 36.35 -7.51
C TYR A 253 -3.10 36.95 -6.92
N SER A 254 -2.54 38.00 -7.52
CA SER A 254 -1.34 38.69 -7.02
C SER A 254 -1.58 39.45 -5.72
N ASP A 255 -2.84 39.76 -5.41
CA ASP A 255 -3.26 40.48 -4.21
C ASP A 255 -3.34 39.55 -2.98
N LEU A 256 -3.35 38.23 -3.19
CA LEU A 256 -3.27 37.22 -2.14
C LEU A 256 -1.83 37.11 -1.61
N ARG A 257 -1.38 38.10 -0.83
CA ARG A 257 -0.07 38.15 -0.20
C ARG A 257 -0.15 37.69 1.24
N ILE A 258 0.10 36.40 1.47
CA ILE A 258 0.13 35.80 2.81
C ILE A 258 1.58 35.46 3.15
N ASN A 259 2.18 36.18 4.09
CA ASN A 259 3.51 35.89 4.64
C ASN A 259 3.47 35.71 6.18
N SER A 260 2.35 36.00 6.81
CA SER A 260 2.13 35.87 8.26
C SER A 260 0.72 35.36 8.58
N SER A 261 0.49 35.00 9.85
CA SER A 261 -0.85 34.70 10.37
C SER A 261 -1.79 35.91 10.26
N THR A 262 -1.30 37.13 10.48
CA THR A 262 -2.07 38.37 10.33
C THR A 262 -2.52 38.59 8.89
N ASP A 263 -1.61 38.44 7.93
CA ASP A 263 -1.93 38.56 6.50
C ASP A 263 -3.02 37.54 6.09
N PHE A 264 -2.94 36.32 6.64
CA PHE A 264 -3.93 35.28 6.40
C PHE A 264 -5.32 35.70 6.91
N LEU A 265 -5.41 36.25 8.12
CA LEU A 265 -6.66 36.73 8.69
C LEU A 265 -7.26 37.86 7.84
N GLU A 266 -6.46 38.87 7.51
CA GLU A 266 -6.87 40.01 6.68
C GLU A 266 -7.41 39.56 5.32
N ILE A 267 -6.69 38.67 4.62
CA ILE A 267 -7.09 38.19 3.30
C ILE A 267 -8.43 37.46 3.32
N PHE A 268 -8.75 36.72 4.39
CA PHE A 268 -9.99 35.96 4.52
C PHE A 268 -11.10 36.67 5.29
N GLU A 269 -10.95 37.96 5.59
CA GLU A 269 -12.03 38.79 6.13
C GLU A 269 -13.27 38.77 5.23
N LYS A 270 -14.45 38.86 5.84
CA LYS A 270 -15.72 38.68 5.15
C LYS A 270 -15.93 39.73 4.06
N ASP A 271 -15.51 40.97 4.29
CA ASP A 271 -15.71 42.09 3.39
C ASP A 271 -14.84 42.01 2.13
N ASN A 272 -13.78 41.18 2.16
CA ASN A 272 -12.92 40.96 1.00
C ASN A 272 -13.49 39.97 -0.03
N TRP A 273 -14.56 39.24 0.32
CA TRP A 273 -15.12 38.18 -0.51
C TRP A 273 -16.64 38.31 -0.69
N ASN A 274 -17.09 38.40 -1.94
CA ASN A 274 -18.51 38.38 -2.30
C ASN A 274 -19.14 37.01 -1.99
N ASN A 275 -18.33 35.96 -2.07
CA ASN A 275 -18.73 34.57 -1.89
C ASN A 275 -18.09 33.98 -0.62
N ASN A 276 -18.65 32.90 -0.09
CA ASN A 276 -17.98 32.19 1.00
C ASN A 276 -16.83 31.34 0.44
N VAL A 277 -15.72 31.32 1.15
CA VAL A 277 -14.52 30.55 0.80
C VAL A 277 -14.52 29.22 1.54
N VAL A 278 -14.16 28.14 0.87
CA VAL A 278 -13.91 26.82 1.46
C VAL A 278 -12.44 26.48 1.24
N LEU A 279 -11.70 26.31 2.33
CA LEU A 279 -10.31 25.87 2.32
C LEU A 279 -10.24 24.37 2.63
N PHE A 280 -9.67 23.63 1.69
CA PHE A 280 -9.31 22.22 1.82
C PHE A 280 -7.82 22.13 2.11
N ILE A 281 -7.45 21.47 3.21
CA ILE A 281 -6.05 21.20 3.55
C ILE A 281 -5.84 19.70 3.57
N ASP A 282 -5.11 19.20 2.58
CA ASP A 282 -4.67 17.81 2.54
C ASP A 282 -3.39 17.61 3.37
N GLU A 283 -3.17 16.39 3.84
CA GLU A 283 -2.02 16.00 4.67
C GLU A 283 -1.80 16.87 5.92
N PHE A 284 -2.88 17.30 6.56
CA PHE A 284 -2.83 18.14 7.76
C PHE A 284 -2.00 17.51 8.89
N ASP A 285 -1.88 16.19 8.92
CA ASP A 285 -1.08 15.42 9.87
C ASP A 285 0.42 15.76 9.82
N LYS A 286 0.94 16.32 8.71
CA LYS A 286 2.33 16.84 8.69
C LYS A 286 2.59 17.95 9.70
N LEU A 287 1.56 18.64 10.18
CA LEU A 287 1.70 19.65 11.23
C LEU A 287 2.17 19.04 12.56
N TYR A 288 1.98 17.73 12.80
CA TYR A 288 2.48 17.07 14.00
C TYR A 288 3.99 17.08 14.10
N ASP A 289 4.69 17.07 12.95
CA ASP A 289 6.15 17.09 12.86
C ASP A 289 6.75 18.51 12.92
N ALA A 290 5.90 19.54 12.99
CA ALA A 290 6.33 20.93 13.03
C ALA A 290 6.86 21.34 14.42
N ASP A 291 7.58 22.47 14.46
CA ASP A 291 7.95 23.12 15.71
C ASP A 291 6.70 23.64 16.46
N GLU A 292 6.77 23.76 17.79
CA GLU A 292 5.65 24.24 18.61
C GLU A 292 5.20 25.66 18.24
N ASP A 293 6.11 26.53 17.80
CA ASP A 293 5.75 27.88 17.34
C ASP A 293 4.87 27.83 16.08
N VAL A 294 5.21 26.94 15.13
CA VAL A 294 4.43 26.74 13.90
C VAL A 294 3.06 26.14 14.22
N LYS A 295 3.03 25.12 15.09
CA LYS A 295 1.78 24.51 15.55
C LYS A 295 0.89 25.56 16.19
N SER A 296 1.39 26.29 17.19
CA SER A 296 0.62 27.28 17.93
C SER A 296 0.10 28.37 17.00
N SER A 297 0.95 28.94 16.15
CA SER A 297 0.56 29.99 15.20
C SER A 297 -0.54 29.53 14.24
N CYS A 298 -0.38 28.37 13.60
CA CYS A 298 -1.38 27.79 12.70
C CYS A 298 -2.71 27.49 13.42
N LEU A 299 -2.61 26.83 14.58
CA LEU A 299 -3.74 26.37 15.36
C LEU A 299 -4.55 27.54 15.95
N GLU A 300 -3.88 28.52 16.55
CA GLU A 300 -4.52 29.71 17.12
C GLU A 300 -5.22 30.54 16.04
N THR A 301 -4.59 30.70 14.87
CA THR A 301 -5.17 31.43 13.73
C THR A 301 -6.50 30.79 13.30
N PHE A 302 -6.49 29.47 13.04
CA PHE A 302 -7.70 28.74 12.65
C PHE A 302 -8.76 28.72 13.75
N ARG A 303 -8.37 28.62 15.02
CA ARG A 303 -9.29 28.67 16.15
C ARG A 303 -9.92 30.05 16.32
N GLY A 304 -9.14 31.12 16.12
CA GLY A 304 -9.63 32.50 16.12
C GLY A 304 -10.71 32.72 15.08
N MET A 305 -10.48 32.23 13.85
CA MET A 305 -11.48 32.29 12.78
C MET A 305 -12.74 31.48 13.08
N LYS A 306 -12.60 30.32 13.71
CA LYS A 306 -13.74 29.49 14.15
C LYS A 306 -14.62 30.21 15.16
N ASN A 307 -14.02 30.88 16.14
CA ASN A 307 -14.74 31.60 17.19
C ASN A 307 -15.42 32.88 16.66
N SER A 308 -14.83 33.51 15.64
CA SER A 308 -15.35 34.71 15.00
C SER A 308 -15.90 34.43 13.59
N LYS A 309 -16.64 33.32 13.43
CA LYS A 309 -17.10 32.78 12.12
C LYS A 309 -17.92 33.72 11.23
N TYR A 310 -18.41 34.85 11.75
CA TYR A 310 -19.14 35.85 10.98
C TYR A 310 -18.24 36.94 10.39
N ASN A 311 -17.03 37.12 10.92
CA ASN A 311 -16.06 38.12 10.48
C ASN A 311 -15.22 37.63 9.30
N TYR A 312 -15.22 36.32 9.02
CA TYR A 312 -14.41 35.71 7.97
C TYR A 312 -15.28 35.03 6.91
N ALA A 313 -14.82 35.06 5.66
CA ALA A 313 -15.46 34.35 4.56
C ALA A 313 -15.17 32.84 4.56
N MET A 314 -14.14 32.40 5.31
CA MET A 314 -13.58 31.06 5.24
C MET A 314 -14.39 30.01 6.02
N LYS A 315 -14.53 28.84 5.40
CA LYS A 315 -14.96 27.56 5.98
C LYS A 315 -13.82 26.56 5.80
N MET A 316 -13.40 25.89 6.87
CA MET A 316 -12.34 24.88 6.79
C MET A 316 -12.92 23.47 6.84
N THR A 317 -12.37 22.57 6.05
CA THR A 317 -12.83 21.17 5.95
C THR A 317 -11.89 20.16 6.58
N THR A 318 -10.84 20.65 7.21
CA THR A 318 -9.84 19.91 7.98
C THR A 318 -9.44 20.74 9.18
N SER A 319 -10.08 20.48 10.32
CA SER A 319 -9.79 21.19 11.58
C SER A 319 -9.45 20.22 12.70
N PRO A 320 -8.34 20.43 13.42
CA PRO A 320 -8.02 19.66 14.61
C PRO A 320 -8.92 20.03 15.81
N PHE A 321 -9.77 21.07 15.70
CA PHE A 321 -10.56 21.58 16.84
C PHE A 321 -11.98 21.02 16.94
N ASN A 322 -12.37 20.09 16.07
CA ASN A 322 -13.63 19.36 16.13
C ASN A 322 -13.37 17.84 16.21
N VAL A 323 -12.51 17.42 17.14
CA VAL A 323 -12.19 16.00 17.41
C VAL A 323 -13.42 15.18 17.80
N ASN A 324 -14.53 15.83 18.17
CA ASN A 324 -15.73 15.14 18.62
C ASN A 324 -16.48 14.42 17.49
N GLU A 325 -16.43 14.89 16.24
CA GLU A 325 -17.15 14.30 15.10
C GLU A 325 -16.38 14.42 13.76
N PRO A 326 -15.23 13.73 13.60
CA PRO A 326 -14.56 13.67 12.31
C PRO A 326 -15.44 12.91 11.30
N TYR A 327 -15.40 13.30 10.02
CA TYR A 327 -16.19 12.67 8.96
C TYR A 327 -15.37 11.57 8.29
N ARG A 328 -15.81 10.32 8.40
CA ARG A 328 -15.08 9.18 7.83
C ARG A 328 -15.31 9.09 6.33
N ASN A 329 -14.24 8.88 5.58
CA ASN A 329 -14.36 8.45 4.19
C ASN A 329 -14.75 6.96 4.16
N PRO A 330 -15.96 6.61 3.68
CA PRO A 330 -16.39 5.23 3.62
C PRO A 330 -15.61 4.49 2.53
N ASN A 331 -15.49 3.18 2.72
CA ASN A 331 -15.08 2.28 1.65
C ASN A 331 -16.22 2.14 0.63
N PHE A 332 -15.91 1.65 -0.56
CA PHE A 332 -16.94 1.35 -1.56
C PHE A 332 -17.89 0.26 -1.06
N THR A 333 -19.17 0.38 -1.41
CA THR A 333 -20.15 -0.69 -1.29
C THR A 333 -19.96 -1.72 -2.40
N LEU A 334 -20.57 -2.91 -2.25
CA LEU A 334 -20.55 -3.92 -3.31
C LEU A 334 -21.10 -3.36 -4.64
N ASP A 335 -22.18 -2.57 -4.59
CA ASP A 335 -22.78 -1.95 -5.78
C ASP A 335 -21.82 -0.98 -6.48
N GLN A 336 -21.05 -0.20 -5.73
CA GLN A 336 -20.02 0.68 -6.29
C GLN A 336 -18.86 -0.12 -6.92
N VAL A 337 -18.45 -1.23 -6.31
CA VAL A 337 -17.44 -2.12 -6.90
C VAL A 337 -17.99 -2.78 -8.18
N GLN A 338 -19.23 -3.27 -8.16
CA GLN A 338 -19.90 -3.81 -9.35
C GLN A 338 -19.97 -2.77 -10.47
N PHE A 339 -20.36 -1.54 -10.15
CA PHE A 339 -20.41 -0.44 -11.11
C PHE A 339 -19.04 -0.23 -11.79
N LEU A 340 -17.96 -0.10 -11.01
CA LEU A 340 -16.60 0.09 -11.55
C LEU A 340 -16.17 -1.03 -12.49
N TYR A 341 -16.41 -2.28 -12.09
CA TYR A 341 -15.97 -3.45 -12.85
C TYR A 341 -16.84 -3.69 -14.09
N ASN A 342 -18.13 -3.36 -14.04
CA ASN A 342 -19.00 -3.40 -15.22
C ASN A 342 -18.59 -2.34 -16.26
N GLU A 343 -18.26 -1.12 -15.82
CA GLU A 343 -17.72 -0.08 -16.70
C GLU A 343 -16.42 -0.52 -17.38
N PHE A 344 -15.51 -1.15 -16.62
CA PHE A 344 -14.28 -1.73 -17.15
C PHE A 344 -14.53 -2.88 -18.14
N ALA A 345 -15.41 -3.81 -17.79
CA ALA A 345 -15.79 -4.93 -18.65
C ALA A 345 -16.40 -4.46 -19.98
N ASN A 346 -17.24 -3.42 -19.93
CA ASN A 346 -17.84 -2.78 -21.10
C ASN A 346 -16.80 -2.15 -22.03
N ASP A 347 -15.85 -1.38 -21.48
CA ASP A 347 -14.81 -0.70 -22.27
C ASP A 347 -13.91 -1.69 -23.04
N PHE A 348 -13.63 -2.84 -22.44
CA PHE A 348 -12.78 -3.89 -23.01
C PHE A 348 -13.57 -5.01 -23.69
N ASN A 349 -14.90 -4.89 -23.77
CA ASN A 349 -15.81 -5.83 -24.43
C ASN A 349 -15.65 -7.29 -23.95
N PHE A 350 -15.63 -7.50 -22.63
CA PHE A 350 -15.63 -8.83 -22.02
C PHE A 350 -16.61 -8.89 -20.84
N ILE A 351 -16.88 -10.08 -20.34
CA ILE A 351 -17.75 -10.34 -19.19
C ILE A 351 -16.89 -10.78 -18.01
N ILE A 352 -17.15 -10.23 -16.83
CA ILE A 352 -16.54 -10.65 -15.58
C ILE A 352 -17.56 -11.51 -14.83
N ASP A 353 -17.16 -12.69 -14.37
CA ASP A 353 -18.02 -13.47 -13.48
C ASP A 353 -18.38 -12.64 -12.23
N PRO A 354 -19.67 -12.53 -11.85
CA PRO A 354 -20.07 -11.77 -10.66
C PRO A 354 -19.35 -12.19 -9.38
N GLU A 355 -19.01 -13.48 -9.29
CA GLU A 355 -18.22 -14.11 -8.23
C GLU A 355 -16.83 -13.46 -8.05
N ILE A 356 -16.20 -13.01 -9.13
CA ILE A 356 -14.91 -12.31 -9.07
C ILE A 356 -15.07 -10.96 -8.40
N ILE A 357 -16.13 -10.22 -8.75
CA ILE A 357 -16.42 -8.91 -8.18
C ILE A 357 -16.73 -9.04 -6.69
N GLU A 358 -17.49 -10.07 -6.32
CA GLU A 358 -17.79 -10.39 -4.93
C GLU A 358 -16.53 -10.77 -4.13
N ASP A 359 -15.67 -11.63 -4.68
CA ASP A 359 -14.39 -12.00 -4.05
C ASP A 359 -13.49 -10.76 -3.86
N ILE A 360 -13.39 -9.88 -4.87
CA ILE A 360 -12.66 -8.62 -4.76
C ILE A 360 -13.24 -7.76 -3.64
N TYR A 361 -14.56 -7.63 -3.56
CA TYR A 361 -15.18 -6.86 -2.48
C TYR A 361 -14.90 -7.47 -1.11
N ARG A 362 -15.04 -8.79 -0.94
CA ARG A 362 -14.75 -9.52 0.30
C ARG A 362 -13.29 -9.34 0.73
N ARG A 363 -12.34 -9.54 -0.20
CA ARG A 363 -10.90 -9.42 0.04
C ARG A 363 -10.48 -8.01 0.42
N THR A 364 -11.06 -6.99 -0.21
CA THR A 364 -10.65 -5.60 -0.04
C THR A 364 -11.50 -4.83 0.97
N SER A 365 -12.64 -5.39 1.38
CA SER A 365 -13.67 -4.71 2.16
C SER A 365 -14.08 -3.37 1.53
N GLY A 366 -14.06 -3.28 0.20
CA GLY A 366 -14.36 -2.07 -0.57
C GLY A 366 -13.29 -0.97 -0.50
N HIS A 367 -12.11 -1.22 0.05
CA HIS A 367 -11.06 -0.19 0.15
C HIS A 367 -10.65 0.29 -1.25
N ALA A 368 -10.93 1.56 -1.58
CA ALA A 368 -10.82 2.09 -2.94
C ALA A 368 -9.48 1.79 -3.62
N GLY A 369 -8.36 2.04 -2.93
CA GLY A 369 -7.04 1.75 -3.48
C GLY A 369 -6.77 0.27 -3.74
N LEU A 370 -7.31 -0.64 -2.91
CA LEU A 370 -7.15 -2.08 -3.12
C LEU A 370 -8.06 -2.57 -4.25
N VAL A 371 -9.30 -2.09 -4.30
CA VAL A 371 -10.26 -2.38 -5.38
C VAL A 371 -9.68 -1.97 -6.73
N CYS A 372 -9.13 -0.76 -6.85
CA CYS A 372 -8.50 -0.29 -8.08
C CYS A 372 -7.22 -1.05 -8.43
N LEU A 373 -6.44 -1.50 -7.43
CA LEU A 373 -5.27 -2.34 -7.66
C LEU A 373 -5.67 -3.73 -8.20
N CYS A 374 -6.75 -4.34 -7.71
CA CYS A 374 -7.29 -5.57 -8.29
C CYS A 374 -7.66 -5.37 -9.76
N GLY A 375 -8.39 -4.30 -10.09
CA GLY A 375 -8.84 -4.02 -11.46
C GLY A 375 -7.66 -3.80 -12.40
N ARG A 376 -6.66 -3.04 -11.95
CA ARG A 376 -5.40 -2.86 -12.68
C ARG A 376 -4.62 -4.17 -12.84
N SER A 377 -4.67 -5.05 -11.85
CA SER A 377 -4.00 -6.35 -11.91
C SER A 377 -4.66 -7.26 -12.94
N ILE A 378 -5.99 -7.25 -13.03
CA ILE A 378 -6.75 -7.94 -14.08
C ILE A 378 -6.37 -7.36 -15.46
N GLN A 379 -6.42 -6.04 -15.62
CA GLN A 379 -6.10 -5.38 -16.88
C GLN A 379 -4.72 -5.78 -17.39
N ASN A 380 -3.70 -5.72 -16.53
CA ASN A 380 -2.31 -5.95 -16.92
C ASN A 380 -1.93 -7.41 -17.12
N ASN A 381 -2.63 -8.34 -16.45
CA ASN A 381 -2.16 -9.73 -16.36
C ASN A 381 -3.14 -10.75 -16.92
N LEU A 382 -4.44 -10.48 -16.89
CA LEU A 382 -5.46 -11.48 -17.19
C LEU A 382 -6.24 -11.23 -18.48
N ILE A 383 -6.26 -10.00 -19.02
CA ILE A 383 -6.97 -9.73 -20.29
C ILE A 383 -6.51 -10.66 -21.40
N LYS A 384 -5.19 -10.89 -21.51
CA LYS A 384 -4.58 -11.79 -22.49
C LYS A 384 -4.96 -13.27 -22.33
N ASP A 385 -5.43 -13.66 -21.14
CA ASP A 385 -5.81 -15.04 -20.82
C ASP A 385 -7.32 -15.27 -21.01
N ILE A 386 -8.07 -14.23 -21.41
CA ILE A 386 -9.50 -14.34 -21.77
C ILE A 386 -9.60 -14.96 -23.16
N ASN A 387 -10.38 -16.04 -23.29
CA ASN A 387 -10.65 -16.69 -24.56
C ASN A 387 -11.46 -15.74 -25.49
N ASP A 388 -11.02 -15.59 -26.73
CA ASP A 388 -11.66 -14.74 -27.76
C ASP A 388 -13.10 -15.19 -28.09
N GLU A 389 -13.42 -16.48 -27.93
CA GLU A 389 -14.74 -17.04 -28.22
C GLU A 389 -15.77 -16.71 -27.12
N ASP A 390 -15.39 -16.89 -25.85
CA ASP A 390 -16.30 -16.70 -24.71
C ASP A 390 -16.28 -15.26 -24.19
N LYS A 391 -15.20 -14.51 -24.46
CA LYS A 391 -14.92 -13.15 -23.95
C LYS A 391 -15.27 -13.00 -22.48
N LYS A 392 -14.90 -13.99 -21.68
CA LYS A 392 -15.31 -14.11 -20.29
C LYS A 392 -14.12 -14.39 -19.38
N LEU A 393 -13.93 -13.52 -18.39
CA LEU A 393 -13.04 -13.77 -17.28
C LEU A 393 -13.77 -14.63 -16.24
N ASN A 394 -13.38 -15.90 -16.15
CA ASN A 394 -13.99 -16.84 -15.22
C ASN A 394 -13.30 -16.86 -13.85
N PHE A 395 -14.06 -17.28 -12.83
CA PHE A 395 -13.57 -17.33 -11.45
C PHE A 395 -12.31 -18.18 -11.28
N SER A 396 -12.17 -19.30 -12.02
CA SER A 396 -10.97 -20.17 -11.92
C SER A 396 -9.68 -19.45 -12.32
N ILE A 397 -9.72 -18.62 -13.37
CA ILE A 397 -8.57 -17.80 -13.80
C ILE A 397 -8.22 -16.77 -12.73
N TRP A 398 -9.21 -16.02 -12.25
CA TRP A 398 -9.03 -15.04 -11.16
C TRP A 398 -8.46 -15.68 -9.90
N SER A 399 -9.03 -16.80 -9.46
CA SER A 399 -8.65 -17.51 -8.24
C SER A 399 -7.22 -18.03 -8.29
N LYS A 400 -6.73 -18.52 -9.45
CA LYS A 400 -5.32 -18.90 -9.64
C LYS A 400 -4.38 -17.70 -9.57
N PHE A 401 -4.80 -16.57 -10.15
CA PHE A 401 -4.03 -15.32 -10.12
C PHE A 401 -3.98 -14.72 -8.70
N ALA A 402 -5.11 -14.71 -8.00
CA ALA A 402 -5.24 -14.20 -6.64
C ALA A 402 -4.28 -14.90 -5.68
N LEU A 403 -4.14 -16.24 -5.82
CA LEU A 403 -3.22 -17.03 -5.01
C LEU A 403 -1.75 -16.72 -5.27
N SER A 404 -1.37 -16.60 -6.54
CA SER A 404 0.04 -16.63 -6.95
C SER A 404 0.65 -15.23 -7.08
N LEU A 405 -0.10 -14.27 -7.62
CA LEU A 405 0.47 -13.01 -8.13
C LEU A 405 -0.19 -11.77 -7.55
N LEU A 406 -1.44 -11.82 -7.08
CA LEU A 406 -2.15 -10.62 -6.61
C LEU A 406 -1.37 -9.90 -5.50
N GLN A 407 -0.91 -10.61 -4.47
CA GLN A 407 -0.12 -9.98 -3.40
C GLN A 407 1.15 -9.30 -3.92
N VAL A 408 1.81 -9.88 -4.94
CA VAL A 408 3.01 -9.30 -5.56
C VAL A 408 2.66 -7.98 -6.25
N GLU A 409 1.55 -7.94 -6.99
CA GLU A 409 1.06 -6.71 -7.63
C GLU A 409 0.65 -5.64 -6.60
N ILE A 410 0.01 -6.03 -5.48
CA ILE A 410 -0.32 -5.10 -4.39
C ILE A 410 0.94 -4.51 -3.74
N LEU A 411 1.94 -5.35 -3.45
CA LEU A 411 3.21 -4.91 -2.84
C LEU A 411 4.10 -4.12 -3.81
N GLY A 412 3.90 -4.25 -5.12
CA GLY A 412 4.50 -3.38 -6.12
C GLY A 412 4.09 -1.90 -5.95
N TYR A 413 3.14 -1.61 -5.07
CA TYR A 413 2.65 -0.28 -4.78
C TYR A 413 3.23 0.29 -3.48
N SER A 414 3.83 1.49 -3.57
CA SER A 414 4.60 2.09 -2.48
C SER A 414 3.81 2.27 -1.19
N THR A 415 2.50 2.53 -1.25
CA THR A 415 1.69 2.74 -0.04
C THR A 415 1.59 1.48 0.81
N PHE A 416 1.28 0.34 0.19
CA PHE A 416 1.17 -0.94 0.91
C PHE A 416 2.54 -1.49 1.27
N ASN A 417 3.55 -1.28 0.43
CA ASN A 417 4.92 -1.64 0.76
C ASN A 417 5.42 -0.88 2.00
N LYS A 418 5.22 0.44 2.06
CA LYS A 418 5.57 1.27 3.23
C LYS A 418 4.85 0.84 4.50
N MET A 419 3.57 0.47 4.41
CA MET A 419 2.82 -0.08 5.56
C MET A 419 3.50 -1.35 6.09
N ILE A 420 3.82 -2.29 5.20
CA ILE A 420 4.48 -3.55 5.57
C ILE A 420 5.87 -3.29 6.15
N ASP A 421 6.66 -2.42 5.55
CA ASP A 421 7.98 -2.04 6.05
C ASP A 421 7.90 -1.36 7.42
N SER A 422 6.89 -0.52 7.66
CA SER A 422 6.65 0.11 8.96
C SER A 422 6.35 -0.92 10.04
N LEU A 423 5.48 -1.90 9.75
CA LEU A 423 5.11 -2.95 10.69
C LEU A 423 6.26 -3.92 11.02
N LYS A 424 7.28 -4.03 10.16
CA LYS A 424 8.44 -4.90 10.37
C LYS A 424 9.50 -4.31 11.31
N LYS A 425 9.43 -3.02 11.62
CA LYS A 425 10.42 -2.36 12.47
C LYS A 425 10.33 -2.85 13.92
N GLU A 426 11.45 -2.79 14.64
CA GLU A 426 11.53 -3.30 16.02
C GLU A 426 10.64 -2.50 16.98
N ASP A 427 10.45 -1.19 16.76
CA ASP A 427 9.54 -0.34 17.55
C ASP A 427 8.06 -0.70 17.33
N ALA A 428 7.70 -1.24 16.16
CA ALA A 428 6.36 -1.73 15.86
C ALA A 428 6.04 -3.10 16.48
N LYS A 429 7.04 -3.84 16.97
CA LYS A 429 6.90 -5.24 17.44
C LYS A 429 5.82 -5.44 18.51
N SER A 430 5.68 -4.49 19.45
CA SER A 430 4.63 -4.55 20.48
C SER A 430 3.23 -4.43 19.87
N ALA A 431 3.06 -3.54 18.89
CA ALA A 431 1.80 -3.36 18.18
C ALA A 431 1.48 -4.57 17.29
N VAL A 432 2.47 -5.10 16.58
CA VAL A 432 2.33 -6.34 15.80
C VAL A 432 2.03 -7.54 16.69
N GLY A 433 2.59 -7.60 17.90
CA GLY A 433 2.27 -8.63 18.89
C GLY A 433 0.81 -8.58 19.33
N LEU A 434 0.27 -7.39 19.58
CA LEU A 434 -1.16 -7.21 19.86
C LEU A 434 -2.02 -7.65 18.66
N LEU A 435 -1.61 -7.28 17.46
CA LEU A 435 -2.28 -7.64 16.21
C LEU A 435 -2.31 -9.17 16.00
N ARG A 436 -1.17 -9.84 16.12
CA ARG A 436 -1.03 -11.32 16.06
C ARG A 436 -1.91 -12.02 17.09
N SER A 437 -2.05 -11.42 18.27
CA SER A 437 -2.66 -12.09 19.42
C SER A 437 -4.16 -11.83 19.58
N LYS A 438 -4.74 -10.82 18.91
CA LYS A 438 -6.18 -10.49 19.01
C LYS A 438 -6.92 -10.40 17.68
N PHE A 439 -6.24 -10.00 16.60
CA PHE A 439 -6.90 -9.58 15.36
C PHE A 439 -6.67 -10.54 14.19
N LEU A 440 -5.48 -11.14 14.05
CA LEU A 440 -5.17 -11.91 12.86
C LEU A 440 -6.11 -13.10 12.63
N GLY A 441 -6.55 -13.22 11.37
CA GLY A 441 -7.54 -14.19 10.91
C GLY A 441 -8.91 -14.03 11.58
N PHE A 442 -9.22 -12.84 12.10
CA PHE A 442 -10.57 -12.47 12.54
C PHE A 442 -10.93 -11.08 12.01
N LEU A 443 -11.88 -11.06 11.10
CA LEU A 443 -12.22 -9.87 10.31
C LEU A 443 -13.32 -9.00 10.93
N ASP A 444 -13.85 -9.41 12.09
CA ASP A 444 -14.90 -8.66 12.80
C ASP A 444 -14.33 -7.87 14.00
N TYR A 445 -15.19 -7.10 14.67
CA TYR A 445 -14.81 -6.16 15.71
C TYR A 445 -14.34 -6.85 17.01
N VAL A 446 -13.21 -6.36 17.51
CA VAL A 446 -12.61 -6.70 18.80
C VAL A 446 -12.69 -5.48 19.72
N GLN A 447 -13.21 -5.68 20.93
CA GLN A 447 -13.28 -4.66 21.96
C GLN A 447 -11.95 -4.53 22.72
N ILE A 448 -11.49 -3.29 22.92
CA ILE A 448 -10.22 -2.99 23.58
C ILE A 448 -10.43 -1.95 24.68
N TYR A 449 -10.19 -2.40 25.91
CA TYR A 449 -10.38 -1.59 27.11
C TYR A 449 -9.07 -1.06 27.69
N ASP A 450 -7.99 -1.84 27.61
CA ASP A 450 -6.70 -1.49 28.19
C ASP A 450 -6.09 -0.24 27.55
N GLU A 451 -5.62 0.69 28.38
CA GLU A 451 -5.11 1.99 27.93
C GLU A 451 -3.77 1.88 27.20
N LYS A 452 -2.91 0.94 27.60
CA LYS A 452 -1.61 0.71 26.93
C LYS A 452 -1.84 0.10 25.54
N GLU A 453 -2.75 -0.86 25.43
CA GLU A 453 -3.16 -1.44 24.15
C GLU A 453 -3.75 -0.39 23.20
N ARG A 454 -4.48 0.63 23.72
CA ARG A 454 -5.04 1.69 22.87
C ARG A 454 -3.97 2.49 22.13
N ASN A 455 -2.82 2.76 22.74
CA ASN A 455 -1.74 3.48 22.07
C ASN A 455 -1.14 2.64 20.93
N LEU A 456 -0.97 1.33 21.15
CA LEU A 456 -0.54 0.40 20.10
C LEU A 456 -1.54 0.31 18.94
N ILE A 457 -2.84 0.33 19.26
CA ILE A 457 -3.90 0.32 18.25
C ILE A 457 -3.94 1.59 17.43
N GLN A 458 -3.70 2.76 18.04
CA GLN A 458 -3.65 4.03 17.30
C GLN A 458 -2.57 3.98 16.22
N PHE A 459 -1.41 3.40 16.52
CA PHE A 459 -0.38 3.13 15.51
C PHE A 459 -0.89 2.19 14.40
N LEU A 460 -1.52 1.07 14.74
CA LEU A 460 -2.07 0.13 13.75
C LEU A 460 -3.18 0.73 12.87
N VAL A 461 -3.99 1.64 13.43
CA VAL A 461 -5.01 2.39 12.68
C VAL A 461 -4.34 3.41 11.75
N ALA A 462 -3.29 4.10 12.22
CA ALA A 462 -2.53 5.05 11.41
C ALA A 462 -1.83 4.36 10.22
N GLU A 463 -1.29 3.16 10.44
CA GLU A 463 -0.74 2.32 9.37
C GLU A 463 -1.81 1.69 8.47
N SER A 464 -3.10 1.91 8.75
CA SER A 464 -4.23 1.33 7.98
C SER A 464 -4.33 -0.21 8.06
N ALA A 465 -3.72 -0.83 9.07
CA ALA A 465 -3.88 -2.25 9.37
C ALA A 465 -5.22 -2.53 10.08
N LEU A 466 -5.68 -1.60 10.92
CA LEU A 466 -6.95 -1.67 11.63
C LEU A 466 -7.90 -0.52 11.27
N ILE A 467 -9.20 -0.77 11.44
CA ILE A 467 -10.28 0.20 11.32
C ILE A 467 -11.06 0.24 12.64
N ARG A 468 -11.43 1.44 13.08
CA ARG A 468 -12.25 1.68 14.27
C ARG A 468 -13.74 1.62 13.95
N ASN A 469 -14.56 1.12 14.88
CA ASN A 469 -16.02 1.23 14.81
C ASN A 469 -16.46 2.68 15.10
N GLU A 470 -17.37 3.21 14.28
CA GLU A 470 -17.91 4.56 14.44
C GLU A 470 -18.89 4.67 15.60
N LYS A 471 -19.68 3.62 15.86
CA LYS A 471 -20.71 3.64 16.91
C LYS A 471 -20.11 3.41 18.29
N THR A 472 -19.03 2.63 18.35
CA THR A 472 -18.41 2.12 19.58
C THR A 472 -16.91 2.42 19.55
N LYS A 473 -16.53 3.49 20.23
CA LYS A 473 -15.16 4.05 20.24
C LYS A 473 -14.04 3.07 20.64
N ASN A 474 -14.36 1.92 21.22
CA ASN A 474 -13.41 0.93 21.73
C ASN A 474 -13.36 -0.35 20.87
N GLU A 475 -14.06 -0.38 19.74
CA GLU A 475 -14.08 -1.54 18.85
C GLU A 475 -13.24 -1.30 17.61
N PHE A 476 -12.46 -2.30 17.23
CA PHE A 476 -11.54 -2.26 16.10
C PHE A 476 -11.58 -3.57 15.33
N LYS A 477 -11.31 -3.55 14.03
CA LYS A 477 -11.19 -4.77 13.21
C LYS A 477 -10.10 -4.64 12.15
N MET A 478 -9.70 -5.75 11.55
CA MET A 478 -8.80 -5.74 10.39
C MET A 478 -9.37 -4.88 9.26
N SER A 479 -8.50 -4.15 8.58
CA SER A 479 -8.93 -3.20 7.54
C SER A 479 -9.51 -3.89 6.30
N SER A 480 -8.99 -5.08 5.98
CA SER A 480 -9.51 -5.98 4.95
C SER A 480 -8.90 -7.38 5.10
N ALA A 481 -9.51 -8.41 4.50
CA ALA A 481 -8.95 -9.76 4.49
C ALA A 481 -7.59 -9.82 3.77
N LEU A 482 -7.41 -9.03 2.71
CA LEU A 482 -6.17 -8.96 1.96
C LEU A 482 -5.02 -8.34 2.77
N VAL A 483 -5.30 -7.32 3.58
CA VAL A 483 -4.30 -6.74 4.50
C VAL A 483 -3.94 -7.75 5.60
N ASP A 484 -4.93 -8.46 6.14
CA ASP A 484 -4.72 -9.53 7.10
C ASP A 484 -3.81 -10.65 6.55
N GLU A 485 -4.08 -11.10 5.32
CA GLU A 485 -3.26 -12.08 4.61
C GLU A 485 -1.82 -11.58 4.36
N LEU A 486 -1.65 -10.32 3.92
CA LEU A 486 -0.33 -9.71 3.73
C LEU A 486 0.47 -9.67 5.03
N ILE A 487 -0.15 -9.30 6.15
CA ILE A 487 0.51 -9.24 7.45
C ILE A 487 0.90 -10.64 7.93
N ARG A 488 -0.02 -11.62 7.87
CA ARG A 488 0.26 -13.02 8.22
C ARG A 488 1.43 -13.61 7.42
N ARG A 489 1.52 -13.31 6.12
CA ARG A 489 2.54 -13.89 5.23
C ARG A 489 3.87 -13.14 5.22
N ARG A 490 3.86 -11.82 5.41
CA ARG A 490 5.05 -10.96 5.20
C ARG A 490 5.60 -10.32 6.46
N VAL A 491 4.75 -10.01 7.43
CA VAL A 491 5.17 -9.32 8.66
C VAL A 491 5.44 -10.33 9.77
N ILE A 492 4.45 -11.17 10.10
CA ILE A 492 4.56 -12.11 11.22
C ILE A 492 5.78 -13.04 11.13
N PRO A 493 6.12 -13.64 9.97
CA PRO A 493 7.27 -14.53 9.87
C PRO A 493 8.61 -13.77 9.99
N GLU A 494 8.65 -12.49 9.61
CA GLU A 494 9.85 -11.65 9.77
C GLU A 494 10.02 -11.16 11.20
N VAL A 495 8.96 -10.75 11.87
CA VAL A 495 9.02 -10.30 13.28
C VAL A 495 9.22 -11.47 14.24
N TYR A 496 8.66 -12.65 13.93
CA TYR A 496 8.69 -13.86 14.77
C TYR A 496 9.28 -15.05 14.01
N MET A 497 10.61 -15.15 14.02
CA MET A 497 11.38 -16.04 13.14
C MET A 497 11.48 -17.51 13.59
N THR A 498 10.94 -17.87 14.76
CA THR A 498 11.07 -19.23 15.31
C THR A 498 10.47 -20.28 14.38
N SER A 499 11.27 -21.28 14.03
CA SER A 499 10.90 -22.38 13.12
C SER A 499 11.93 -23.53 13.26
N PRO A 500 11.61 -24.75 12.80
CA PRO A 500 12.56 -25.85 12.79
C PRO A 500 13.88 -25.49 12.10
N VAL A 501 14.99 -25.89 12.73
CA VAL A 501 16.34 -25.73 12.16
C VAL A 501 16.78 -26.89 11.29
N ASP A 502 16.12 -28.03 11.43
CA ASP A 502 16.44 -29.26 10.72
C ASP A 502 16.17 -29.17 9.21
N ALA A 503 16.76 -30.12 8.49
CA ALA A 503 16.47 -30.31 7.08
C ALA A 503 14.97 -30.55 6.86
N ILE A 504 14.42 -29.95 5.80
CA ILE A 504 13.00 -30.09 5.46
C ILE A 504 12.72 -31.57 5.14
N PRO A 505 11.77 -32.22 5.84
CA PRO A 505 11.43 -33.61 5.60
C PRO A 505 10.94 -33.84 4.18
N LYS A 506 11.52 -34.86 3.54
CA LYS A 506 11.16 -35.32 2.20
C LYS A 506 10.99 -36.82 2.16
N LYS A 507 10.15 -37.30 1.23
CA LYS A 507 10.01 -38.71 0.86
C LYS A 507 11.13 -39.10 -0.12
N ASP A 508 11.22 -40.39 -0.44
CA ASP A 508 12.28 -40.95 -1.31
C ASP A 508 12.25 -40.38 -2.74
N ASP A 509 11.08 -39.92 -3.20
CA ASP A 509 10.86 -39.28 -4.49
C ASP A 509 11.15 -37.76 -4.50
N ASP A 510 11.74 -37.23 -3.42
CA ASP A 510 12.06 -35.81 -3.18
C ASP A 510 10.82 -34.91 -3.01
N SER A 511 9.62 -35.49 -2.92
CA SER A 511 8.40 -34.80 -2.50
C SER A 511 8.43 -34.51 -0.99
N LEU A 512 7.69 -33.50 -0.51
CA LEU A 512 7.68 -33.16 0.92
C LEU A 512 6.94 -34.23 1.74
N ASP A 513 7.50 -34.58 2.89
CA ASP A 513 6.84 -35.44 3.88
C ASP A 513 5.99 -34.57 4.81
N ILE A 514 4.74 -34.33 4.39
CA ILE A 514 3.81 -33.43 5.08
C ILE A 514 3.52 -33.88 6.52
N LEU A 515 3.42 -35.19 6.75
CA LEU A 515 3.21 -35.74 8.09
C LEU A 515 4.34 -35.30 9.04
N LYS A 516 5.61 -35.49 8.64
CA LYS A 516 6.76 -35.06 9.45
C LYS A 516 6.86 -33.54 9.54
N ILE A 517 6.51 -32.81 8.49
CA ILE A 517 6.49 -31.35 8.50
C ILE A 517 5.50 -30.83 9.54
N LEU A 518 4.25 -31.32 9.55
CA LEU A 518 3.24 -30.93 10.52
C LEU A 518 3.65 -31.33 11.94
N GLN A 519 4.20 -32.55 12.11
CA GLN A 519 4.70 -33.02 13.40
C GLN A 519 5.81 -32.11 13.97
N ASN A 520 6.72 -31.64 13.11
CA ASN A 520 7.80 -30.77 13.53
C ASN A 520 7.32 -29.34 13.74
N ALA A 521 6.43 -28.83 12.89
CA ALA A 521 5.93 -27.46 12.97
C ALA A 521 5.20 -27.19 14.30
N VAL A 522 4.36 -28.11 14.76
CA VAL A 522 3.59 -27.94 16.02
C VAL A 522 4.48 -27.72 17.24
N GLN A 523 5.72 -28.24 17.23
CA GLN A 523 6.68 -28.06 18.33
C GLN A 523 7.16 -26.62 18.50
N PHE A 524 6.97 -25.77 17.47
CA PHE A 524 7.40 -24.38 17.42
C PHE A 524 6.22 -23.39 17.54
N PHE A 525 5.03 -23.87 17.88
CA PHE A 525 3.88 -23.01 18.16
C PHE A 525 4.16 -22.18 19.40
N ASP A 526 3.76 -20.91 19.36
CA ASP A 526 3.95 -19.99 20.48
C ASP A 526 2.93 -20.30 21.59
N LYS A 527 3.43 -20.87 22.69
CA LYS A 527 2.63 -21.33 23.82
C LYS A 527 1.73 -20.23 24.40
N ASP A 528 2.24 -19.01 24.49
CA ASP A 528 1.49 -17.88 25.02
C ASP A 528 0.37 -17.47 24.08
N ILE A 529 0.60 -17.50 22.76
CA ILE A 529 -0.44 -17.23 21.78
C ILE A 529 -1.57 -18.26 21.87
N ILE A 530 -1.24 -19.56 21.90
CA ILE A 530 -2.25 -20.62 21.99
C ILE A 530 -3.01 -20.56 23.32
N THR A 531 -2.30 -20.38 24.44
CA THR A 531 -2.92 -20.31 25.77
C THR A 531 -3.86 -19.11 25.89
N ASN A 532 -3.43 -17.94 25.42
CA ASN A 532 -4.24 -16.73 25.49
C ASN A 532 -5.46 -16.76 24.55
N ALA A 533 -5.43 -17.57 23.49
CA ALA A 533 -6.53 -17.69 22.54
C ALA A 533 -7.83 -18.19 23.18
N PHE A 534 -7.78 -19.00 24.25
CA PHE A 534 -8.98 -19.44 24.98
C PHE A 534 -9.78 -18.26 25.54
N GLY A 535 -9.10 -17.24 26.08
CA GLY A 535 -9.74 -16.06 26.66
C GLY A 535 -10.16 -15.00 25.63
N ARG A 536 -9.73 -15.15 24.38
CA ARG A 536 -9.93 -14.15 23.30
C ARG A 536 -10.84 -14.65 22.19
N SER A 537 -11.27 -15.91 22.28
CA SER A 537 -12.10 -16.54 21.28
C SER A 537 -13.59 -16.32 21.58
N PHE A 538 -14.36 -16.06 20.52
CA PHE A 538 -15.82 -16.15 20.54
C PHE A 538 -16.30 -17.58 20.21
N LYS A 539 -15.44 -18.44 19.68
CA LYS A 539 -15.77 -19.83 19.36
C LYS A 539 -15.89 -20.62 20.66
N SER A 540 -16.99 -21.34 20.79
CA SER A 540 -17.24 -22.26 21.90
C SER A 540 -17.28 -23.70 21.41
N SER A 541 -16.91 -24.63 22.29
CA SER A 541 -16.99 -26.09 22.08
C SER A 541 -18.41 -26.62 21.85
N ARG A 542 -19.44 -25.75 21.91
CA ARG A 542 -20.87 -26.09 21.74
C ARG A 542 -21.26 -27.29 22.61
N GLU A 543 -21.39 -28.47 22.01
CA GLU A 543 -21.82 -29.71 22.64
C GLU A 543 -20.69 -30.61 23.13
N LEU A 544 -19.44 -30.34 22.69
CA LEU A 544 -18.24 -31.07 23.07
C LEU A 544 -17.79 -30.68 24.48
N TYR A 545 -17.20 -31.64 25.19
CA TYR A 545 -16.64 -31.40 26.51
C TYR A 545 -15.19 -30.94 26.39
N VAL A 546 -14.84 -29.87 27.11
CA VAL A 546 -13.48 -29.34 27.23
C VAL A 546 -13.23 -29.00 28.69
N ASN A 547 -12.23 -29.64 29.30
CA ASN A 547 -11.96 -29.59 30.75
C ASN A 547 -13.21 -29.90 31.60
N GLY A 548 -13.99 -30.89 31.19
CA GLY A 548 -15.19 -31.37 31.87
C GLY A 548 -16.46 -30.54 31.63
N LEU A 549 -16.39 -29.46 30.83
CA LEU A 549 -17.50 -28.54 30.61
C LEU A 549 -17.85 -28.40 29.13
N LYS A 550 -19.15 -28.24 28.84
CA LYS A 550 -19.64 -27.86 27.52
C LYS A 550 -19.65 -26.34 27.35
N LYS A 551 -19.74 -25.86 26.11
CA LYS A 551 -19.82 -24.42 25.76
C LYS A 551 -18.64 -23.60 26.29
N LYS A 552 -17.49 -24.22 26.55
CA LYS A 552 -16.27 -23.52 26.91
C LYS A 552 -15.69 -22.81 25.68
N CYS A 553 -15.16 -21.61 25.85
CA CYS A 553 -14.38 -20.95 24.78
C CYS A 553 -13.14 -21.79 24.45
N VAL A 554 -12.83 -21.88 23.16
CA VAL A 554 -11.71 -22.66 22.61
C VAL A 554 -11.01 -21.84 21.53
N PRO A 555 -9.70 -22.05 21.27
CA PRO A 555 -9.02 -21.32 20.20
C PRO A 555 -9.71 -21.53 18.85
N ARG A 556 -9.58 -20.52 17.98
CA ARG A 556 -10.16 -20.53 16.62
C ARG A 556 -9.16 -21.12 15.63
N GLU A 557 -9.68 -21.59 14.50
CA GLU A 557 -8.92 -22.02 13.33
C GLU A 557 -7.81 -21.01 12.97
N SER A 558 -8.17 -19.72 12.92
CA SER A 558 -7.26 -18.64 12.56
C SER A 558 -6.02 -18.50 13.44
N VAL A 559 -6.08 -18.96 14.70
CA VAL A 559 -4.93 -18.94 15.60
C VAL A 559 -3.92 -20.00 15.18
N TYR A 560 -4.39 -21.22 14.90
CA TYR A 560 -3.53 -22.31 14.43
C TYR A 560 -3.02 -22.04 13.02
N ASP A 561 -3.86 -21.50 12.14
CA ASP A 561 -3.46 -21.08 10.80
C ASP A 561 -2.35 -20.03 10.85
N THR A 562 -2.50 -18.97 11.64
CA THR A 562 -1.47 -17.92 11.78
C THR A 562 -0.14 -18.49 12.28
N GLU A 563 -0.18 -19.37 13.28
CA GLU A 563 1.03 -19.99 13.82
C GLU A 563 1.69 -20.97 12.85
N LEU A 564 0.90 -21.83 12.21
CA LEU A 564 1.40 -22.78 11.23
C LEU A 564 1.96 -22.06 10.02
N ASN A 565 1.26 -21.05 9.48
CA ASN A 565 1.72 -20.24 8.35
C ASN A 565 3.05 -19.56 8.67
N ARG A 566 3.17 -18.92 9.85
CA ARG A 566 4.42 -18.31 10.33
C ARG A 566 5.60 -19.28 10.26
N ILE A 567 5.41 -20.50 10.77
CA ILE A 567 6.45 -21.52 10.84
C ILE A 567 6.79 -22.06 9.45
N LEU A 568 5.77 -22.36 8.64
CA LEU A 568 5.96 -22.86 7.27
C LEU A 568 6.63 -21.82 6.37
N VAL A 569 6.30 -20.53 6.49
CA VAL A 569 6.99 -19.47 5.74
C VAL A 569 8.47 -19.39 6.16
N ASN A 570 8.75 -19.39 7.46
CA ASN A 570 10.14 -19.35 7.94
C ASN A 570 10.95 -20.60 7.58
N TRP A 571 10.30 -21.77 7.54
CA TRP A 571 10.98 -23.03 7.29
C TRP A 571 11.05 -23.38 5.79
N LEU A 572 9.92 -23.42 5.10
CA LEU A 572 9.81 -23.88 3.72
C LEU A 572 10.15 -22.79 2.70
N VAL A 573 9.65 -21.56 2.90
CA VAL A 573 9.87 -20.46 1.95
C VAL A 573 11.29 -19.93 2.09
N LYS A 574 11.68 -19.47 3.29
CA LYS A 574 12.98 -18.81 3.48
C LYS A 574 14.19 -19.74 3.31
N ARG A 575 14.05 -21.05 3.55
CA ARG A 575 15.18 -22.00 3.45
C ARG A 575 15.24 -22.80 2.17
N ALA A 576 14.11 -23.02 1.50
CA ALA A 576 14.07 -23.84 0.29
C ALA A 576 13.41 -23.16 -0.92
N GLY A 577 12.93 -21.93 -0.77
CA GLY A 577 12.32 -21.18 -1.88
C GLY A 577 11.00 -21.78 -2.37
N PHE A 578 10.32 -22.56 -1.54
CA PHE A 578 8.96 -23.03 -1.84
C PHE A 578 7.95 -21.90 -1.67
N GLU A 579 6.75 -22.10 -2.19
CA GLU A 579 5.65 -21.16 -2.00
C GLU A 579 4.68 -21.69 -0.94
N VAL A 580 4.34 -20.82 0.02
CA VAL A 580 3.27 -21.06 1.00
C VAL A 580 2.30 -19.88 0.87
N THR A 581 1.05 -20.16 0.52
CA THR A 581 -0.06 -19.21 0.37
C THR A 581 -1.17 -19.58 1.34
N GLY A 582 -1.86 -18.58 1.89
CA GLY A 582 -3.03 -18.81 2.77
C GLY A 582 -4.33 -18.35 2.11
N GLN A 583 -5.47 -18.85 2.61
CA GLN A 583 -6.83 -18.39 2.31
C GLN A 583 -7.22 -18.34 0.82
N TRP A 584 -7.59 -19.51 0.30
CA TRP A 584 -8.27 -19.62 -0.98
C TRP A 584 -9.79 -19.70 -0.80
N HIS A 585 -10.55 -18.71 -1.28
CA HIS A 585 -11.99 -18.67 -1.12
C HIS A 585 -12.69 -19.64 -2.10
N LEU A 586 -13.49 -20.57 -1.57
CA LEU A 586 -14.59 -21.20 -2.32
C LEU A 586 -15.82 -20.34 -2.09
N ILE A 587 -16.56 -20.04 -3.15
CA ILE A 587 -17.87 -19.41 -3.02
C ILE A 587 -18.91 -20.54 -2.99
N GLU A 588 -19.44 -20.83 -1.80
CA GLU A 588 -20.63 -21.68 -1.61
C GLU A 588 -21.71 -20.88 -0.85
N ASP A 589 -22.94 -21.40 -0.79
CA ASP A 589 -24.07 -20.88 0.02
C ASP A 589 -23.78 -20.82 1.54
N VAL A 590 -22.59 -21.24 1.96
CA VAL A 590 -22.10 -21.18 3.33
C VAL A 590 -21.20 -19.96 3.47
N GLU A 591 -21.55 -19.04 4.38
CA GLU A 591 -20.66 -17.95 4.79
C GLU A 591 -19.27 -18.53 5.16
N ASP A 592 -18.20 -17.94 4.61
CA ASP A 592 -16.80 -18.20 4.98
C ASP A 592 -16.16 -19.57 4.61
N ALA A 593 -16.32 -20.06 3.38
CA ALA A 593 -15.54 -21.20 2.89
C ALA A 593 -14.16 -20.78 2.34
N TYR A 594 -13.08 -21.02 3.10
CA TYR A 594 -11.69 -20.86 2.63
C TYR A 594 -10.85 -22.12 2.88
N SER A 595 -9.93 -22.43 1.95
CA SER A 595 -8.81 -23.33 2.23
C SER A 595 -7.72 -22.56 2.97
N ASP A 596 -7.28 -23.10 4.10
CA ASP A 596 -6.40 -22.38 5.02
C ASP A 596 -4.99 -22.17 4.47
N ILE A 597 -4.32 -23.25 4.02
CA ILE A 597 -2.92 -23.19 3.56
C ILE A 597 -2.71 -24.06 2.32
N VAL A 598 -2.06 -23.48 1.30
CA VAL A 598 -1.59 -24.18 0.10
C VAL A 598 -0.08 -24.07 0.02
N ILE A 599 0.59 -25.19 -0.19
CA ILE A 599 2.04 -25.26 -0.39
C ILE A 599 2.30 -25.67 -1.83
N THR A 600 3.06 -24.87 -2.57
CA THR A 600 3.40 -25.15 -3.97
C THR A 600 4.90 -25.33 -4.12
N THR A 601 5.28 -26.44 -4.74
CA THR A 601 6.65 -26.76 -5.13
C THR A 601 6.70 -27.09 -6.63
N LYS A 602 7.88 -27.32 -7.19
CA LYS A 602 8.01 -27.77 -8.59
C LYS A 602 7.43 -29.16 -8.85
N ARG A 603 7.31 -30.01 -7.82
CA ARG A 603 6.93 -31.42 -7.96
C ARG A 603 5.54 -31.75 -7.43
N GLN A 604 5.04 -30.95 -6.51
CA GLN A 604 3.78 -31.19 -5.85
C GLN A 604 3.11 -29.90 -5.37
N LYS A 605 1.78 -29.95 -5.29
CA LYS A 605 0.92 -28.99 -4.65
C LYS A 605 0.13 -29.65 -3.53
N ILE A 606 0.18 -29.06 -2.34
CA ILE A 606 -0.45 -29.58 -1.13
C ILE A 606 -1.52 -28.61 -0.66
N VAL A 607 -2.66 -29.14 -0.25
CA VAL A 607 -3.75 -28.39 0.38
C VAL A 607 -3.88 -28.84 1.83
N LEU A 608 -3.88 -27.87 2.75
CA LEU A 608 -4.15 -28.08 4.17
C LEU A 608 -5.44 -27.36 4.54
N GLU A 609 -6.42 -28.12 5.03
CA GLU A 609 -7.66 -27.63 5.64
C GLU A 609 -7.52 -27.71 7.16
N LEU A 610 -7.60 -26.58 7.86
CA LEU A 610 -7.42 -26.48 9.30
C LEU A 610 -8.78 -26.38 10.01
N LEU A 611 -8.92 -27.14 11.09
CA LEU A 611 -10.10 -27.09 11.96
C LEU A 611 -9.69 -26.91 13.41
N ALA A 612 -10.58 -26.30 14.19
CA ALA A 612 -10.41 -26.11 15.63
C ALA A 612 -11.59 -26.66 16.42
N THR A 613 -11.36 -27.65 17.28
CA THR A 613 -12.33 -28.23 18.25
C THR A 613 -13.74 -28.33 17.66
N THR A 614 -13.87 -29.21 16.68
CA THR A 614 -15.04 -29.31 15.81
C THR A 614 -15.78 -30.63 16.01
N THR A 615 -17.08 -30.65 15.74
CA THR A 615 -17.90 -31.86 15.85
C THR A 615 -17.62 -32.84 14.71
N ARG A 616 -18.07 -34.09 14.84
CA ARG A 616 -17.94 -35.09 13.76
C ARG A 616 -18.71 -34.71 12.49
N ASN A 617 -19.85 -34.03 12.64
CA ASN A 617 -20.66 -33.58 11.51
C ASN A 617 -19.93 -32.49 10.72
N GLU A 618 -19.42 -31.49 11.43
CA GLU A 618 -18.58 -30.43 10.84
C GLU A 618 -17.33 -31.04 10.17
N LEU A 619 -16.64 -32.00 10.80
CA LEU A 619 -15.51 -32.70 10.15
C LEU A 619 -15.89 -33.35 8.81
N ASN A 620 -17.05 -33.98 8.72
CA ASN A 620 -17.52 -34.59 7.47
C ASN A 620 -17.76 -33.53 6.38
N GLU A 621 -18.38 -32.40 6.74
CA GLU A 621 -18.58 -31.28 5.80
C GLU A 621 -17.24 -30.78 5.23
N HIS A 622 -16.21 -30.69 6.07
CA HIS A 622 -14.88 -30.27 5.64
C HIS A 622 -14.12 -31.35 4.86
N PHE A 623 -14.36 -32.64 5.10
CA PHE A 623 -13.83 -33.72 4.26
C PHE A 623 -14.34 -33.61 2.83
N ASP A 624 -15.62 -33.27 2.64
CA ASP A 624 -16.18 -33.06 1.30
C ASP A 624 -15.66 -31.75 0.68
N ARG A 625 -15.55 -30.69 1.49
CA ARG A 625 -15.08 -29.37 1.04
C ARG A 625 -13.64 -29.39 0.55
N VAL A 626 -12.73 -30.08 1.26
CA VAL A 626 -11.31 -30.14 0.87
C VAL A 626 -11.07 -30.85 -0.46
N LEU A 627 -11.95 -31.77 -0.85
CA LEU A 627 -11.87 -32.40 -2.17
C LEU A 627 -12.20 -31.43 -3.30
N LYS A 628 -13.11 -30.48 -3.08
CA LYS A 628 -13.43 -29.41 -4.04
C LYS A 628 -12.22 -28.49 -4.20
N TYR A 629 -11.64 -28.05 -3.08
CA TYR A 629 -10.38 -27.28 -3.05
C TYR A 629 -9.26 -27.98 -3.84
N ALA A 630 -9.02 -29.26 -3.54
CA ALA A 630 -7.99 -30.04 -4.17
C ALA A 630 -8.20 -30.21 -5.68
N LYS A 631 -9.45 -30.38 -6.13
CA LYS A 631 -9.78 -30.50 -7.55
C LYS A 631 -9.45 -29.22 -8.32
N GLU A 632 -9.89 -28.07 -7.83
CA GLU A 632 -9.69 -26.78 -8.50
C GLU A 632 -8.23 -26.36 -8.53
N LEU A 633 -7.50 -26.65 -7.45
CA LEU A 633 -6.07 -26.39 -7.36
C LEU A 633 -5.23 -27.43 -8.09
N SER A 634 -5.80 -28.58 -8.48
CA SER A 634 -5.07 -29.74 -8.96
C SER A 634 -3.99 -30.17 -7.95
N ALA A 635 -4.41 -30.39 -6.70
CA ALA A 635 -3.54 -30.76 -5.60
C ALA A 635 -3.18 -32.25 -5.64
N ASP A 636 -1.92 -32.54 -5.32
CA ASP A 636 -1.33 -33.88 -5.28
C ASP A 636 -1.50 -34.52 -3.90
N ASP A 637 -1.44 -33.71 -2.84
CA ASP A 637 -1.52 -34.17 -1.45
C ASP A 637 -2.55 -33.34 -0.66
N ILE A 638 -3.50 -34.00 0.00
CA ILE A 638 -4.68 -33.39 0.59
C ILE A 638 -4.72 -33.73 2.08
N TRP A 639 -4.67 -32.71 2.93
CA TRP A 639 -4.62 -32.87 4.38
C TRP A 639 -5.73 -32.11 5.09
N VAL A 640 -6.34 -32.78 6.05
CA VAL A 640 -7.20 -32.16 7.06
C VAL A 640 -6.48 -32.18 8.40
N VAL A 641 -6.27 -31.01 8.98
CA VAL A 641 -5.47 -30.76 10.17
C VAL A 641 -6.40 -30.23 11.26
N ASN A 642 -6.83 -31.09 12.17
CA ASN A 642 -7.76 -30.73 13.24
C ASN A 642 -7.03 -30.55 14.57
N PHE A 643 -6.99 -29.33 15.09
CA PHE A 643 -6.53 -29.02 16.44
C PHE A 643 -7.72 -29.04 17.40
N THR A 644 -7.72 -29.93 18.38
CA THR A 644 -8.88 -30.12 19.26
C THR A 644 -8.52 -30.07 20.73
N CYS A 645 -9.38 -29.44 21.51
CA CYS A 645 -9.33 -29.43 22.96
C CYS A 645 -10.38 -30.38 23.57
N GLU A 646 -11.03 -31.22 22.76
CA GLU A 646 -12.09 -32.13 23.24
C GLU A 646 -11.54 -33.16 24.24
N ASP A 647 -12.24 -33.31 25.36
CA ASP A 647 -11.88 -34.25 26.40
C ASP A 647 -11.88 -35.69 25.88
N GLY A 648 -10.81 -36.41 26.19
CA GLY A 648 -10.69 -37.83 25.87
C GLY A 648 -10.54 -38.14 24.38
N TYR A 649 -10.35 -37.12 23.53
CA TYR A 649 -10.14 -37.28 22.08
C TYR A 649 -8.92 -38.14 21.75
N GLY A 650 -7.93 -38.09 22.63
CA GLY A 650 -6.64 -38.77 22.51
C GLY A 650 -6.53 -40.12 23.22
N VAL A 651 -7.63 -40.82 23.50
CA VAL A 651 -7.57 -42.09 24.23
C VAL A 651 -8.49 -43.12 23.56
N GLN A 652 -7.92 -44.15 22.93
CA GLN A 652 -8.68 -45.22 22.22
C GLN A 652 -9.80 -45.90 23.05
N LYS A 653 -9.71 -45.83 24.38
CA LYS A 653 -10.64 -46.46 25.34
C LYS A 653 -11.88 -45.61 25.66
N THR A 654 -11.97 -44.37 25.17
CA THR A 654 -13.14 -43.50 25.38
C THR A 654 -14.13 -43.62 24.21
N LYS A 655 -15.36 -43.13 24.40
CA LYS A 655 -16.37 -43.02 23.31
C LYS A 655 -16.00 -41.95 22.26
N ASN A 656 -14.96 -41.15 22.51
CA ASN A 656 -14.53 -40.00 21.72
C ASN A 656 -13.28 -40.34 20.89
N ARG A 657 -13.35 -41.39 20.07
CA ARG A 657 -12.25 -41.74 19.15
C ARG A 657 -12.01 -40.63 18.11
N PRO A 658 -10.77 -40.46 17.62
CA PRO A 658 -10.48 -39.65 16.45
C PRO A 658 -11.41 -40.02 15.31
N HIS A 659 -11.93 -39.00 14.62
CA HIS A 659 -12.91 -39.17 13.57
C HIS A 659 -12.22 -39.15 12.21
N TRP A 660 -12.33 -40.25 11.48
CA TRP A 660 -11.67 -40.44 10.20
C TRP A 660 -12.64 -40.22 9.03
N PRO A 661 -12.13 -39.90 7.84
CA PRO A 661 -12.95 -39.87 6.63
C PRO A 661 -13.64 -41.21 6.38
N PRO A 662 -14.77 -41.23 5.66
CA PRO A 662 -15.36 -42.47 5.15
C PRO A 662 -14.34 -43.39 4.45
N ASP A 663 -14.52 -44.71 4.54
CA ASP A 663 -13.56 -45.70 4.02
C ASP A 663 -13.46 -45.68 2.48
N ASP A 664 -14.47 -45.15 1.79
CA ASP A 664 -14.50 -44.94 0.34
C ASP A 664 -13.72 -43.69 -0.11
N ASN A 665 -13.27 -42.85 0.81
CA ASN A 665 -12.47 -41.67 0.53
C ASN A 665 -10.98 -41.97 0.72
N ASP A 666 -10.33 -42.41 -0.36
CA ASP A 666 -8.94 -42.87 -0.34
C ASP A 666 -7.90 -41.73 -0.50
N ARG A 667 -8.36 -40.50 -0.76
CA ARG A 667 -7.48 -39.37 -1.13
C ARG A 667 -7.12 -38.42 0.01
N ILE A 668 -7.83 -38.47 1.14
CA ILE A 668 -7.65 -37.51 2.23
C ILE A 668 -6.75 -38.09 3.32
N ASN A 669 -5.66 -37.39 3.60
CA ASN A 669 -4.85 -37.59 4.79
C ASN A 669 -5.42 -36.74 5.94
N VAL A 670 -5.46 -37.29 7.16
CA VAL A 670 -6.00 -36.59 8.33
C VAL A 670 -5.02 -36.68 9.49
N ILE A 671 -4.82 -35.54 10.15
CA ILE A 671 -4.07 -35.45 11.40
C ILE A 671 -4.87 -34.68 12.43
N HIS A 672 -4.94 -35.24 13.63
CA HIS A 672 -5.55 -34.63 14.80
C HIS A 672 -4.47 -34.32 15.81
N PHE A 673 -4.42 -33.07 16.26
CA PHE A 673 -3.62 -32.63 17.39
C PHE A 673 -4.55 -32.30 18.54
N PHE A 674 -4.59 -33.18 19.54
CA PHE A 674 -5.18 -32.85 20.83
C PHE A 674 -4.18 -32.03 21.65
N HIS A 675 -4.64 -30.99 22.33
CA HIS A 675 -3.81 -30.33 23.33
C HIS A 675 -4.61 -29.84 24.54
N ASP A 676 -3.92 -29.65 25.65
CA ASP A 676 -4.48 -29.10 26.86
C ASP A 676 -4.53 -27.56 26.83
N HIS A 677 -5.19 -26.96 27.83
CA HIS A 677 -5.41 -25.52 27.86
C HIS A 677 -4.14 -24.65 27.98
N LEU A 678 -3.05 -25.20 28.53
CA LEU A 678 -1.76 -24.48 28.64
C LEU A 678 -0.85 -24.76 27.46
N PHE A 679 -1.28 -25.62 26.52
CA PHE A 679 -0.45 -26.08 25.43
C PHE A 679 0.90 -26.62 25.94
N GLU A 680 0.85 -27.45 26.99
CA GLU A 680 2.00 -28.15 27.57
C GLU A 680 2.04 -29.62 27.13
N TYR A 681 0.86 -30.16 26.80
CA TYR A 681 0.69 -31.53 26.38
C TYR A 681 0.00 -31.56 25.02
N VAL A 682 0.68 -32.09 24.01
CA VAL A 682 0.14 -32.30 22.67
C VAL A 682 0.21 -33.77 22.31
N LEU A 683 -0.92 -34.30 21.83
CA LEU A 683 -1.06 -35.67 21.37
C LEU A 683 -1.50 -35.68 19.90
N MET A 684 -0.80 -36.46 19.09
CA MET A 684 -1.03 -36.58 17.66
C MET A 684 -1.65 -37.94 17.32
N ASN A 685 -2.71 -37.89 16.52
CA ASN A 685 -3.29 -39.04 15.83
C ASN A 685 -3.28 -38.76 14.32
N ALA A 686 -2.92 -39.71 13.48
CA ALA A 686 -2.92 -39.50 12.03
C ALA A 686 -3.40 -40.74 11.28
N ARG A 687 -4.12 -40.53 10.18
CA ARG A 687 -4.43 -41.49 9.11
C ARG A 687 -3.84 -40.92 7.82
N TYR A 688 -2.98 -41.67 7.15
CA TYR A 688 -2.35 -41.21 5.91
C TYR A 688 -2.09 -42.35 4.94
N VAL A 689 -2.03 -42.04 3.64
CA VAL A 689 -1.70 -43.00 2.58
C VAL A 689 -0.19 -43.27 2.56
N ASP A 690 0.19 -44.53 2.62
CA ASP A 690 1.58 -44.96 2.50
C ASP A 690 1.99 -45.08 1.03
N SER A 691 3.01 -44.32 0.64
CA SER A 691 3.54 -44.30 -0.73
C SER A 691 4.11 -45.65 -1.19
N SER A 692 4.42 -46.58 -0.27
CA SER A 692 5.02 -47.87 -0.62
C SER A 692 4.01 -48.96 -1.02
N ASN A 693 2.75 -48.87 -0.57
CA ASN A 693 1.75 -49.91 -0.82
C ASN A 693 0.32 -49.38 -1.05
N ASN A 694 0.14 -48.06 -1.10
CA ASN A 694 -1.14 -47.38 -1.30
C ASN A 694 -2.23 -47.76 -0.27
N ASN A 695 -1.82 -48.28 0.90
CA ASN A 695 -2.72 -48.57 2.02
C ASN A 695 -2.65 -47.46 3.07
N PHE A 696 -3.70 -47.37 3.88
CA PHE A 696 -3.72 -46.47 5.01
C PHE A 696 -2.84 -46.95 6.17
N LYS A 697 -2.04 -46.03 6.71
CA LYS A 697 -1.34 -46.17 7.98
C LYS A 697 -1.96 -45.27 9.02
N TYR A 698 -1.92 -45.75 10.27
CA TYR A 698 -2.42 -45.03 11.43
C TYR A 698 -1.29 -44.81 12.43
N ILE A 699 -1.23 -43.60 12.97
CA ILE A 699 -0.47 -43.28 14.18
C ILE A 699 -1.50 -42.89 15.23
N ILE A 700 -1.45 -43.55 16.39
CA ILE A 700 -2.40 -43.29 17.47
C ILE A 700 -1.64 -42.93 18.73
N ASP A 701 -2.15 -41.92 19.44
CA ASP A 701 -1.72 -41.48 20.76
C ASP A 701 -0.20 -41.18 20.85
N ARG A 702 0.36 -40.54 19.82
CA ARG A 702 1.77 -40.13 19.82
C ARG A 702 1.94 -38.78 20.50
N THR A 703 2.63 -38.74 21.63
CA THR A 703 2.99 -37.48 22.29
C THR A 703 3.99 -36.68 21.45
N ILE A 704 3.75 -35.38 21.33
CA ILE A 704 4.65 -34.41 20.68
C ILE A 704 5.37 -33.60 21.76
N SER A 705 6.69 -33.65 21.76
CA SER A 705 7.52 -32.84 22.66
C SER A 705 7.58 -31.40 22.14
N LEU A 706 7.04 -30.46 22.91
CA LEU A 706 7.12 -29.03 22.58
C LEU A 706 8.50 -28.47 22.92
N GLN A 707 8.96 -27.47 22.17
CA GLN A 707 10.13 -26.71 22.56
C GLN A 707 9.77 -25.76 23.70
N SER A 708 10.65 -25.70 24.71
CA SER A 708 10.51 -24.86 25.90
C SER A 708 10.73 -23.39 25.62
#